data_AF-A0A9E7EL82-F1
#
_entry.id   AF-A0A9E7EL82-F1
#
_cell.length_a   1.000
_cell.length_b   1.000
_cell.length_c   1.000
_cell.angle_alpha   90.00
_cell.angle_beta   90.00
_cell.angle_gamma   90.00
#
_symmetry.space_group_name_H-M   'P 1'
#
loop_
_entity.id
_entity.type
_entity.pdbx_description
1 polymer ?
#
loop_
_entity_poly.entity_id
_entity_poly.type
_entity_poly.pdbx_seq_one_letter_code
_entity_poly.pdbx_strand_id
1 'polypeptide(L)'
;MRRRVTTSVLSIAIFFLLAASFSLHVFRHLLPSGNAINSRTLTQPVDRLRNYAVGEAAVSVLRVLRSPPRHRPPPMESVLLLDWEVLLLPSPNTPTAASGGQLSCLFHTGATSPARPAGPVAFLCSLPNSLRRFRPFYTPRLSGASSNASGWEGLEDPPREMLRSTQLAYESVSTGDDVIVFVKGVNRRRDRDLPASSLRCVFSPASGGAAVATTSVTSSAQEAFRCAHPPAAEVSRIGPLRVSISTGPEAAPTPTLADYHRPRGPARGGRLSICACTMVFNAAKFLPEWVVYHAAIGVERFFLYDNGSEDELESVVSRLGSQGFNVSTRFWPWPKTQEAGFSHCAVVNRDECEWMAFIDVDEFVFSTDWDDSDRPNRSMMGALVAVGPEVGQIAIRCLEFGPSGHRAHPLGGVTQGYTCRRRNEERHKSLLRLDAVAFSLVNSVHHFELQEGFQTKQVEVGEARLNHYKYQAWKEFKAKFRRRVSAYVVDWKEPMNLASKDRPPGLGSDPIEPKGWTDMFCEVNDTRLRDATRRWFTEGPERTGKKPRKTKAAKDPNKPKRPPSAFFVFMEEFRKSFKEKNPNNKSVSVVGKAAGDKWKSMSEAEKAPYVAKAAKFKTEYTKKLAAYNKNQSGGGSHDADEEDESDKSSSEVNDDDEEGSGEEEEDDE
;
A
#
# COMPACT_ATOMS: atom_id res chain seq x y z
N MET A 1 -77.58 -25.38 14.58
CA MET A 1 -76.62 -26.11 13.72
C MET A 1 -76.00 -25.15 12.71
N ARG A 2 -74.90 -24.49 13.09
CA ARG A 2 -74.10 -23.56 12.27
C ARG A 2 -72.66 -23.98 12.51
N ARG A 3 -71.96 -24.44 11.46
CA ARG A 3 -70.49 -24.61 11.31
C ARG A 3 -70.23 -25.84 10.41
N ARG A 4 -69.67 -25.61 9.21
CA ARG A 4 -68.69 -26.49 8.48
C ARG A 4 -68.60 -26.32 6.96
N VAL A 5 -69.13 -25.28 6.33
CA VAL A 5 -69.05 -25.14 4.84
C VAL A 5 -68.10 -24.04 4.36
N THR A 6 -67.62 -23.12 5.21
CA THR A 6 -66.81 -21.98 4.74
C THR A 6 -65.28 -22.22 4.72
N THR A 7 -64.76 -23.24 5.42
CA THR A 7 -63.31 -23.53 5.45
C THR A 7 -62.82 -24.36 4.27
N SER A 8 -63.66 -25.23 3.69
CA SER A 8 -63.28 -26.05 2.53
C SER A 8 -63.21 -25.24 1.24
N VAL A 9 -64.09 -24.26 1.04
CA VAL A 9 -64.11 -23.41 -0.16
C VAL A 9 -62.91 -22.46 -0.19
N LEU A 10 -62.50 -21.93 0.97
CA LEU A 10 -61.34 -21.04 1.08
C LEU A 10 -60.01 -21.79 0.86
N SER A 11 -59.91 -23.03 1.36
CA SER A 11 -58.72 -23.87 1.18
C SER A 11 -58.54 -24.34 -0.26
N ILE A 12 -59.65 -24.65 -0.96
CA ILE A 12 -59.65 -24.98 -2.38
C ILE A 12 -59.26 -23.77 -3.23
N ALA A 13 -59.76 -22.57 -2.90
CA ALA A 13 -59.39 -21.34 -3.61
C ALA A 13 -57.90 -20.98 -3.46
N ILE A 14 -57.32 -21.16 -2.26
CA ILE A 14 -55.88 -20.94 -2.00
C ILE A 14 -55.02 -21.97 -2.74
N PHE A 15 -55.46 -23.24 -2.81
CA PHE A 15 -54.75 -24.28 -3.54
C PHE A 15 -54.74 -24.02 -5.06
N PHE A 16 -55.85 -23.58 -5.65
CA PHE A 16 -55.91 -23.20 -7.06
C PHE A 16 -55.09 -21.93 -7.37
N LEU A 17 -55.03 -20.96 -6.45
CA LEU A 17 -54.18 -19.77 -6.60
C LEU A 17 -52.68 -20.10 -6.51
N LEU A 18 -52.27 -21.02 -5.62
CA LEU A 18 -50.90 -21.49 -5.51
C LEU A 18 -50.49 -22.39 -6.69
N ALA A 19 -51.39 -23.24 -7.19
CA ALA A 19 -51.16 -24.05 -8.38
C ALA A 19 -51.09 -23.22 -9.67
N ALA A 20 -51.92 -22.16 -9.79
CA ALA A 20 -51.85 -21.21 -10.90
C ALA A 20 -50.56 -20.38 -10.88
N SER A 21 -50.12 -19.94 -9.69
CA SER A 21 -48.85 -19.24 -9.48
C SER A 21 -47.63 -20.13 -9.85
N PHE A 22 -47.65 -21.39 -9.43
CA PHE A 22 -46.59 -22.36 -9.73
C PHE A 22 -46.55 -22.72 -11.23
N SER A 23 -47.72 -22.88 -11.87
CA SER A 23 -47.83 -23.12 -13.32
C SER A 23 -47.33 -21.93 -14.15
N LEU A 24 -47.67 -20.69 -13.75
CA LEU A 24 -47.16 -19.46 -14.36
C LEU A 24 -45.65 -19.26 -14.19
N HIS A 25 -45.06 -19.78 -13.10
CA HIS A 25 -43.61 -19.70 -12.88
C HIS A 25 -42.82 -20.74 -13.68
N VAL A 26 -43.38 -21.94 -13.86
CA VAL A 26 -42.76 -23.02 -14.65
C VAL A 26 -42.89 -22.79 -16.16
N PHE A 27 -44.01 -22.21 -16.64
CA PHE A 27 -44.21 -21.93 -18.06
C PHE A 27 -43.52 -20.66 -18.56
N ARG A 28 -43.04 -19.77 -17.69
CA ARG A 28 -42.32 -18.54 -18.09
C ARG A 28 -40.90 -18.82 -18.64
N HIS A 29 -40.38 -20.04 -18.44
CA HIS A 29 -39.07 -20.47 -18.92
C HIS A 29 -39.13 -21.44 -20.11
N LEU A 30 -40.31 -21.76 -20.64
CA LEU A 30 -40.48 -22.65 -21.77
C LEU A 30 -41.25 -21.95 -22.89
N LEU A 31 -40.47 -21.35 -23.78
CA LEU A 31 -40.70 -21.15 -25.22
C LEU A 31 -40.70 -19.69 -25.73
N PRO A 32 -40.12 -19.49 -26.94
CA PRO A 32 -39.69 -18.21 -27.46
C PRO A 32 -40.71 -17.63 -28.44
N SER A 33 -40.95 -16.32 -28.41
CA SER A 33 -41.67 -15.61 -29.49
C SER A 33 -41.39 -14.10 -29.31
N GLY A 34 -41.02 -13.30 -30.30
CA GLY A 34 -41.23 -13.48 -31.73
C GLY A 34 -42.50 -12.76 -32.17
N ASN A 35 -42.35 -11.47 -32.47
CA ASN A 35 -43.03 -10.64 -33.50
C ASN A 35 -44.44 -10.04 -33.33
N ALA A 36 -44.46 -8.74 -33.68
CA ALA A 36 -45.47 -7.93 -34.40
C ALA A 36 -46.80 -7.63 -33.68
N ILE A 37 -47.33 -6.40 -33.69
CA ILE A 37 -47.94 -5.71 -34.85
C ILE A 37 -47.99 -4.16 -34.65
N ASN A 38 -47.60 -3.41 -35.70
CA ASN A 38 -48.10 -2.14 -36.31
C ASN A 38 -48.89 -1.08 -35.48
N SER A 39 -48.86 0.24 -35.75
CA SER A 39 -48.38 1.08 -36.87
C SER A 39 -48.47 2.56 -36.47
N ARG A 40 -47.50 3.40 -36.88
CA ARG A 40 -47.69 4.61 -37.73
C ARG A 40 -46.42 5.48 -37.75
N THR A 41 -45.72 5.34 -38.87
CA THR A 41 -45.03 6.35 -39.68
C THR A 41 -44.66 7.69 -39.03
N LEU A 42 -43.36 7.91 -38.79
CA LEU A 42 -42.71 9.20 -39.01
C LEU A 42 -41.23 8.96 -39.35
N THR A 43 -40.87 9.52 -40.48
CA THR A 43 -39.63 9.40 -41.26
C THR A 43 -38.41 10.01 -40.57
N GLN A 44 -37.28 9.27 -40.50
CA GLN A 44 -35.89 9.75 -40.70
C GLN A 44 -34.88 8.59 -40.57
N PRO A 45 -33.84 8.48 -41.44
CA PRO A 45 -32.95 7.33 -41.45
C PRO A 45 -31.75 7.54 -40.50
N VAL A 46 -31.54 6.59 -39.60
CA VAL A 46 -30.27 6.42 -38.86
C VAL A 46 -29.70 5.08 -39.26
N ASP A 47 -28.80 5.10 -40.24
CA ASP A 47 -27.86 4.01 -40.49
C ASP A 47 -26.82 4.00 -39.39
N ARG A 48 -26.74 2.87 -38.65
CA ARG A 48 -25.52 2.18 -38.21
C ARG A 48 -25.82 1.38 -36.95
N LEU A 49 -25.88 0.07 -37.10
CA LEU A 49 -25.13 -0.90 -36.29
C LEU A 49 -25.58 -2.33 -36.64
N ARG A 50 -24.92 -2.93 -37.63
CA ARG A 50 -24.63 -4.37 -37.60
C ARG A 50 -23.42 -4.71 -38.46
N ASN A 51 -22.42 -5.24 -37.77
CA ASN A 51 -21.50 -6.32 -38.15
C ASN A 51 -21.14 -6.48 -39.63
N TYR A 52 -19.86 -6.32 -39.92
CA TYR A 52 -19.16 -7.26 -40.77
C TYR A 52 -17.88 -7.72 -40.08
N ALA A 53 -17.85 -9.02 -39.81
CA ALA A 53 -16.61 -9.78 -39.78
C ALA A 53 -16.16 -10.02 -41.23
N VAL A 54 -14.84 -10.16 -41.39
CA VAL A 54 -14.10 -10.67 -42.55
C VAL A 54 -13.88 -9.70 -43.70
N GLY A 55 -12.60 -9.55 -44.03
CA GLY A 55 -12.06 -8.90 -45.22
C GLY A 55 -10.54 -8.88 -45.14
N GLU A 56 -9.92 -10.05 -45.33
CA GLU A 56 -8.51 -10.12 -45.77
C GLU A 56 -8.35 -9.21 -46.99
N ALA A 57 -7.40 -8.28 -46.91
CA ALA A 57 -6.87 -7.61 -48.09
C ALA A 57 -5.35 -7.69 -48.00
N ALA A 58 -4.79 -8.50 -48.89
CA ALA A 58 -3.37 -8.65 -49.13
C ALA A 58 -2.72 -7.27 -49.33
N VAL A 59 -1.79 -6.91 -48.44
CA VAL A 59 -0.83 -5.85 -48.71
C VAL A 59 0.37 -6.50 -49.36
N SER A 60 0.54 -6.21 -50.64
CA SER A 60 1.68 -6.58 -51.46
C SER A 60 2.99 -6.10 -50.82
N VAL A 61 3.84 -7.06 -50.47
CA VAL A 61 5.21 -6.84 -50.00
C VAL A 61 6.06 -6.43 -51.19
N LEU A 62 6.35 -5.13 -51.32
CA LEU A 62 7.48 -4.66 -52.10
C LEU A 62 8.74 -4.76 -51.21
N ARG A 63 9.49 -5.87 -51.39
CA ARG A 63 10.84 -6.03 -50.84
C ARG A 63 11.74 -4.94 -51.43
N VAL A 64 12.04 -3.91 -50.65
CA VAL A 64 13.26 -3.11 -50.85
C VAL A 64 14.31 -3.68 -49.89
N LEU A 65 15.28 -4.41 -50.47
CA LEU A 65 16.50 -4.78 -49.77
C LEU A 65 17.26 -3.50 -49.39
N ARG A 66 17.20 -3.10 -48.12
CA ARG A 66 18.14 -2.13 -47.55
C ARG A 66 18.96 -2.83 -46.47
N SER A 67 20.27 -2.73 -46.61
CA SER A 67 21.30 -3.20 -45.69
C SER A 67 21.02 -2.75 -44.24
N PRO A 68 21.41 -3.52 -43.22
CA PRO A 68 21.09 -3.19 -41.83
C PRO A 68 21.81 -1.89 -41.41
N PRO A 69 21.11 -0.91 -40.81
CA PRO A 69 21.78 0.19 -40.16
C PRO A 69 22.51 -0.32 -38.92
N ARG A 70 23.79 0.02 -38.79
CA ARG A 70 24.60 -0.18 -37.58
C ARG A 70 23.88 0.42 -36.37
N HIS A 71 23.71 -0.40 -35.33
CA HIS A 71 23.28 -0.08 -33.96
C HIS A 71 22.30 1.10 -33.79
N ARG A 72 21.01 0.88 -34.09
CA ARG A 72 19.93 1.69 -33.48
C ARG A 72 19.74 1.21 -32.02
N PRO A 73 19.68 2.10 -31.01
CA PRO A 73 19.27 1.71 -29.66
C PRO A 73 17.85 1.11 -29.71
N PRO A 74 17.53 0.14 -28.83
CA PRO A 74 16.22 -0.50 -28.88
C PRO A 74 15.12 0.55 -28.70
N PRO A 75 14.04 0.47 -29.49
CA PRO A 75 12.95 1.44 -29.45
C PRO A 75 12.25 1.41 -28.08
N MET A 76 11.94 2.60 -27.57
CA MET A 76 11.16 2.78 -26.34
C MET A 76 9.83 2.06 -26.42
N GLU A 77 9.44 1.40 -25.34
CA GLU A 77 8.17 0.68 -25.25
C GLU A 77 7.15 1.50 -24.48
N SER A 78 5.89 1.33 -24.83
CA SER A 78 4.81 2.06 -24.18
C SER A 78 3.55 1.23 -24.03
N VAL A 79 2.86 1.44 -22.90
CA VAL A 79 1.59 0.80 -22.59
C VAL A 79 0.57 1.85 -22.23
N LEU A 80 -0.58 1.84 -22.91
CA LEU A 80 -1.74 2.63 -22.57
C LEU A 80 -2.57 1.91 -21.49
N LEU A 81 -2.69 2.54 -20.33
CA LEU A 81 -3.43 2.10 -19.15
C LEU A 81 -4.90 2.57 -19.21
N LEU A 82 -5.74 2.04 -18.31
CA LEU A 82 -7.19 2.26 -18.30
C LEU A 82 -7.62 3.73 -18.09
N ASP A 83 -6.83 4.52 -17.35
CA ASP A 83 -7.14 5.92 -17.01
C ASP A 83 -6.51 6.94 -17.96
N TRP A 84 -6.25 6.52 -19.21
CA TRP A 84 -5.57 7.34 -20.21
C TRP A 84 -4.15 7.74 -19.81
N GLU A 85 -3.52 6.94 -18.95
CA GLU A 85 -2.12 7.07 -18.63
C GLU A 85 -1.28 6.20 -19.56
N VAL A 86 -0.13 6.73 -19.95
CA VAL A 86 0.87 6.04 -20.77
C VAL A 86 2.04 5.71 -19.87
N LEU A 87 2.28 4.43 -19.66
CA LEU A 87 3.50 3.92 -19.06
C LEU A 87 4.58 3.85 -20.15
N LEU A 88 5.65 4.61 -19.98
CA LEU A 88 6.82 4.59 -20.83
C LEU A 88 7.93 3.78 -20.17
N LEU A 89 8.46 2.83 -20.92
CA LEU A 89 9.60 2.01 -20.55
C LEU A 89 10.79 2.44 -21.43
N PRO A 90 11.62 3.38 -20.94
CA PRO A 90 12.83 3.80 -21.62
C PRO A 90 13.77 2.62 -21.86
N SER A 91 14.42 2.63 -23.03
CA SER A 91 15.56 1.79 -23.34
C SER A 91 16.73 2.10 -22.39
N PRO A 92 17.65 1.17 -22.08
CA PRO A 92 18.77 1.39 -21.16
C PRO A 92 19.66 2.61 -21.50
N ASN A 93 19.67 3.04 -22.77
CA ASN A 93 20.43 4.20 -23.26
C ASN A 93 19.61 5.50 -23.31
N THR A 94 18.40 5.53 -22.73
CA THR A 94 17.56 6.73 -22.70
C THR A 94 18.13 7.69 -21.65
N PRO A 95 18.20 9.01 -21.92
CA PRO A 95 18.75 9.98 -20.98
C PRO A 95 18.08 9.85 -19.61
N THR A 96 18.83 9.38 -18.62
CA THR A 96 18.44 9.50 -17.21
C THR A 96 18.40 10.98 -16.87
N ALA A 97 17.42 11.42 -16.09
CA ALA A 97 17.31 12.78 -15.58
C ALA A 97 18.47 13.10 -14.60
N ALA A 98 19.70 13.12 -15.10
CA ALA A 98 20.90 13.49 -14.36
C ALA A 98 21.08 15.02 -14.30
N SER A 99 20.14 15.79 -14.87
CA SER A 99 20.29 17.24 -15.03
C SER A 99 19.00 18.00 -14.73
N GLY A 100 18.38 17.79 -13.56
CA GLY A 100 17.44 18.73 -12.90
C GLY A 100 16.25 19.29 -13.71
N GLY A 101 16.00 18.80 -14.92
CA GLY A 101 15.06 19.34 -15.88
C GLY A 101 13.78 18.52 -15.91
N GLN A 102 12.65 19.21 -15.95
CA GLN A 102 11.34 18.57 -16.05
C GLN A 102 11.19 17.89 -17.43
N LEU A 103 11.08 16.57 -17.44
CA LEU A 103 10.81 15.79 -18.64
C LEU A 103 9.33 15.90 -19.04
N SER A 104 9.05 15.86 -20.34
CA SER A 104 7.69 15.83 -20.89
C SER A 104 7.56 14.77 -21.98
N CYS A 105 6.38 14.16 -22.06
CA CYS A 105 5.98 13.33 -23.18
C CYS A 105 5.51 14.19 -24.35
N LEU A 106 6.17 14.08 -25.50
CA LEU A 106 5.78 14.68 -26.77
C LEU A 106 5.02 13.66 -27.63
N PHE A 107 3.77 13.97 -27.96
CA PHE A 107 2.91 13.11 -28.79
C PHE A 107 3.02 13.47 -30.28
N HIS A 108 2.53 12.58 -31.14
CA HIS A 108 2.63 12.72 -32.61
C HIS A 108 1.94 13.96 -33.20
N THR A 109 1.01 14.58 -32.46
CA THR A 109 0.36 15.84 -32.86
C THR A 109 1.09 17.09 -32.38
N GLY A 110 2.22 16.94 -31.68
CA GLY A 110 2.92 18.03 -31.00
C GLY A 110 2.36 18.37 -29.62
N ALA A 111 1.24 17.75 -29.20
CA ALA A 111 0.75 17.88 -27.83
C ALA A 111 1.79 17.35 -26.82
N THR A 112 1.81 17.92 -25.62
CA THR A 112 2.74 17.51 -24.55
C THR A 112 2.03 17.22 -23.23
N SER A 113 2.59 16.34 -22.41
CA SER A 113 2.20 16.18 -21.01
C SER A 113 3.42 15.95 -20.10
N PRO A 114 3.38 16.34 -18.82
CA PRO A 114 4.49 16.10 -17.90
C PRO A 114 4.81 14.60 -17.77
N ALA A 115 6.09 14.25 -17.84
CA ALA A 115 6.55 12.89 -17.57
C ALA A 115 6.90 12.75 -16.09
N ARG A 116 6.11 11.99 -15.35
CA ARG A 116 6.32 11.72 -13.93
C ARG A 116 7.11 10.42 -13.76
N PRO A 117 8.17 10.36 -12.94
CA PRO A 117 8.81 9.11 -12.60
C PRO A 117 7.80 8.10 -12.04
N ALA A 118 7.93 6.85 -12.43
CA ALA A 118 7.13 5.74 -11.92
C ALA A 118 8.09 4.57 -11.64
N GLY A 119 8.43 4.38 -10.36
CA GLY A 119 9.52 3.49 -10.00
C GLY A 119 10.88 3.93 -10.57
N PRO A 120 11.88 3.03 -10.57
CA PRO A 120 13.27 3.39 -10.88
C PRO A 120 13.55 3.59 -12.38
N VAL A 121 12.73 2.98 -13.26
CA VAL A 121 13.06 2.84 -14.69
C VAL A 121 11.90 3.21 -15.62
N ALA A 122 10.79 3.76 -15.12
CA ALA A 122 9.63 4.08 -15.96
C ALA A 122 9.11 5.50 -15.73
N PHE A 123 8.30 5.96 -16.69
CA PHE A 123 7.61 7.24 -16.60
C PHE A 123 6.12 7.09 -16.90
N LEU A 124 5.29 7.88 -16.21
CA LEU A 124 3.87 8.01 -16.49
C LEU A 124 3.57 9.37 -17.12
N CYS A 125 2.76 9.33 -18.17
CA CYS A 125 2.30 10.51 -18.89
C CYS A 125 0.79 10.44 -19.12
N SER A 126 0.07 11.54 -18.91
CA SER A 126 -1.35 11.59 -19.28
C SER A 126 -1.49 11.72 -20.80
N LEU A 127 -2.33 10.89 -21.42
CA LEU A 127 -2.70 11.02 -22.82
C LEU A 127 -3.63 12.24 -22.99
N PRO A 128 -3.24 13.23 -23.83
CA PRO A 128 -4.04 14.41 -24.10
C PRO A 128 -5.46 14.06 -24.56
N ASN A 129 -6.45 14.82 -24.07
CA ASN A 129 -7.87 14.60 -24.40
C ASN A 129 -8.13 14.58 -25.92
N SER A 130 -7.43 15.42 -26.66
CA SER A 130 -7.49 15.48 -28.12
C SER A 130 -7.13 14.16 -28.78
N LEU A 131 -6.22 13.38 -28.19
CA LEU A 131 -5.74 12.11 -28.75
C LEU A 131 -6.59 10.89 -28.39
N ARG A 132 -7.47 11.00 -27.38
CA ARG A 132 -8.25 9.85 -26.86
C ARG A 132 -9.21 9.24 -27.89
N ARG A 133 -9.62 10.03 -28.89
CA ARG A 133 -10.55 9.62 -29.95
C ARG A 133 -9.85 9.04 -31.18
N PHE A 134 -8.54 9.26 -31.33
CA PHE A 134 -7.80 8.78 -32.50
C PHE A 134 -7.27 7.35 -32.25
N ARG A 135 -7.22 6.57 -33.33
CA ARG A 135 -6.65 5.22 -33.37
C ARG A 135 -5.82 5.10 -34.66
N PRO A 136 -4.72 4.33 -34.65
CA PRO A 136 -4.10 3.68 -33.49
C PRO A 136 -3.47 4.70 -32.53
N PHE A 137 -3.10 4.26 -31.33
CA PHE A 137 -2.41 5.13 -30.38
C PHE A 137 -0.91 5.01 -30.55
N TYR A 138 -0.21 6.12 -30.64
CA TYR A 138 1.22 6.12 -30.91
C TYR A 138 2.07 6.41 -29.68
N THR A 139 3.21 5.73 -29.59
CA THR A 139 4.21 5.88 -28.53
C THR A 139 4.73 7.32 -28.51
N PRO A 140 4.59 8.06 -27.38
CA PRO A 140 5.17 9.39 -27.26
C PRO A 140 6.69 9.32 -27.05
N ARG A 141 7.37 10.44 -27.26
CA ARG A 141 8.81 10.60 -26.97
C ARG A 141 9.03 11.35 -25.68
N LEU A 142 10.08 11.00 -24.94
CA LEU A 142 10.57 11.83 -23.85
C LEU A 142 11.35 13.02 -24.41
N SER A 143 11.00 14.23 -23.97
CA SER A 143 11.60 15.50 -24.37
C SER A 143 12.03 16.29 -23.14
N GLY A 144 13.21 16.91 -23.20
CA GLY A 144 13.70 17.82 -22.17
C GLY A 144 13.26 19.27 -22.40
N ALA A 145 13.41 20.14 -21.40
CA ALA A 145 12.96 21.54 -21.45
C ALA A 145 13.62 22.41 -22.54
N SER A 146 14.76 21.99 -23.10
CA SER A 146 15.53 22.75 -24.12
C SER A 146 15.36 22.24 -25.55
N SER A 147 14.56 21.20 -25.80
CA SER A 147 14.28 20.76 -27.16
C SER A 147 13.26 21.71 -27.78
N ASN A 148 13.69 22.51 -28.77
CA ASN A 148 12.75 23.24 -29.62
C ASN A 148 11.68 22.26 -30.12
N ALA A 149 10.42 22.63 -29.95
CA ALA A 149 9.24 21.91 -30.44
C ALA A 149 9.15 21.93 -31.99
N SER A 150 10.28 21.88 -32.68
CA SER A 150 10.37 21.71 -34.12
C SER A 150 10.15 20.24 -34.42
N GLY A 151 8.86 19.93 -34.60
CA GLY A 151 8.37 19.07 -35.67
C GLY A 151 8.78 17.60 -35.63
N TRP A 152 7.79 16.73 -35.75
CA TRP A 152 7.94 15.40 -36.34
C TRP A 152 8.41 15.45 -37.83
N GLU A 153 8.96 16.57 -38.28
CA GLU A 153 9.43 16.82 -39.63
C GLU A 153 10.77 16.12 -39.86
N GLY A 154 10.83 15.25 -40.88
CA GLY A 154 12.04 14.56 -41.30
C GLY A 154 12.23 13.13 -40.78
N LEU A 155 11.20 12.48 -40.25
CA LEU A 155 11.33 11.13 -39.68
C LEU A 155 10.89 10.01 -40.63
N GLU A 156 11.86 9.31 -41.23
CA GLU A 156 11.68 7.98 -41.85
C GLU A 156 11.52 6.90 -40.76
N ASP A 157 10.34 6.80 -40.15
CA ASP A 157 9.70 5.59 -39.57
C ASP A 157 8.38 6.04 -38.90
N PRO A 158 7.22 5.43 -39.19
CA PRO A 158 5.98 5.78 -38.49
C PRO A 158 6.13 5.47 -36.98
N PRO A 159 5.56 6.30 -36.09
CA PRO A 159 5.62 6.03 -34.66
C PRO A 159 4.98 4.67 -34.33
N ARG A 160 5.59 3.93 -33.39
CA ARG A 160 5.09 2.62 -32.97
C ARG A 160 3.76 2.74 -32.25
N GLU A 161 2.85 1.82 -32.53
CA GLU A 161 1.60 1.70 -31.79
C GLU A 161 1.88 1.31 -30.32
N MET A 162 1.16 1.94 -29.38
CA MET A 162 1.23 1.65 -27.96
C MET A 162 0.55 0.32 -27.66
N LEU A 163 1.16 -0.46 -26.77
CA LEU A 163 0.54 -1.66 -26.24
C LEU A 163 -0.68 -1.30 -25.38
N ARG A 164 -1.64 -2.23 -25.28
CA ARG A 164 -2.87 -2.03 -24.52
C ARG A 164 -2.81 -2.86 -23.25
N SER A 165 -2.91 -2.24 -22.08
CA SER A 165 -2.87 -2.98 -20.80
C SER A 165 -3.98 -4.04 -20.66
N THR A 166 -5.06 -3.93 -21.44
CA THR A 166 -6.17 -4.88 -21.44
C THR A 166 -5.86 -6.19 -22.18
N GLN A 167 -4.80 -6.24 -22.99
CA GLN A 167 -4.39 -7.42 -23.74
C GLN A 167 -2.87 -7.42 -23.91
N LEU A 168 -2.17 -7.98 -22.92
CA LEU A 168 -0.72 -7.87 -22.77
C LEU A 168 -0.18 -9.00 -21.91
N ALA A 169 0.86 -9.69 -22.37
CA ALA A 169 1.75 -10.47 -21.51
C ALA A 169 2.75 -9.49 -20.88
N TYR A 170 2.64 -9.24 -19.58
CA TYR A 170 3.30 -8.10 -18.94
C TYR A 170 4.47 -8.48 -18.03
N GLU A 171 4.55 -9.75 -17.61
CA GLU A 171 5.62 -10.25 -16.76
C GLU A 171 5.81 -11.76 -16.99
N SER A 172 7.02 -12.27 -16.75
CA SER A 172 7.22 -13.72 -16.62
C SER A 172 8.22 -14.10 -15.53
N VAL A 173 8.11 -15.34 -15.05
CA VAL A 173 9.02 -15.95 -14.09
C VAL A 173 9.42 -17.31 -14.62
N SER A 174 10.71 -17.62 -14.61
CA SER A 174 11.20 -18.97 -14.93
C SER A 174 11.61 -19.68 -13.66
N THR A 175 10.97 -20.82 -13.42
CA THR A 175 11.31 -21.78 -12.35
C THR A 175 12.27 -22.83 -12.92
N GLY A 176 12.64 -23.84 -12.13
CA GLY A 176 13.39 -24.99 -12.64
C GLY A 176 12.58 -25.86 -13.61
N ASP A 177 11.25 -25.86 -13.47
CA ASP A 177 10.35 -26.78 -14.17
C ASP A 177 9.64 -26.12 -15.36
N ASP A 178 9.33 -24.82 -15.24
CA ASP A 178 8.49 -24.12 -16.20
C ASP A 178 8.70 -22.59 -16.26
N VAL A 179 8.00 -21.95 -17.20
CA VAL A 179 7.87 -20.50 -17.30
C VAL A 179 6.44 -20.10 -16.97
N ILE A 180 6.26 -19.29 -15.95
CA ILE A 180 4.97 -18.68 -15.61
C ILE A 180 4.89 -17.32 -16.30
N VAL A 181 3.86 -17.11 -17.10
CA VAL A 181 3.61 -15.89 -17.85
C VAL A 181 2.34 -15.23 -17.32
N PHE A 182 2.44 -13.95 -16.98
CA PHE A 182 1.31 -13.16 -16.50
C PHE A 182 0.70 -12.37 -17.66
N VAL A 183 -0.57 -12.65 -17.98
CA VAL A 183 -1.22 -12.14 -19.19
C VAL A 183 -2.63 -11.62 -18.93
N LYS A 184 -2.89 -10.39 -19.37
CA LYS A 184 -4.23 -9.81 -19.45
C LYS A 184 -4.89 -10.10 -20.79
N GLY A 185 -6.22 -10.24 -20.77
CA GLY A 185 -7.05 -10.27 -21.97
C GLY A 185 -7.26 -11.64 -22.61
N VAL A 186 -6.67 -12.70 -22.06
CA VAL A 186 -6.87 -14.10 -22.48
C VAL A 186 -8.07 -14.70 -21.74
N ASN A 187 -7.98 -14.85 -20.42
CA ASN A 187 -9.10 -15.28 -19.57
C ASN A 187 -9.98 -14.07 -19.23
N ARG A 188 -10.95 -13.75 -20.09
CA ARG A 188 -11.76 -12.51 -19.98
C ARG A 188 -12.93 -12.58 -19.00
N ARG A 189 -13.34 -13.78 -18.57
CA ARG A 189 -14.46 -13.98 -17.64
C ARG A 189 -13.97 -14.65 -16.36
N ARG A 190 -14.34 -14.10 -15.21
CA ARG A 190 -13.89 -14.57 -13.88
C ARG A 190 -14.28 -16.01 -13.56
N ASP A 191 -15.26 -16.57 -14.28
CA ASP A 191 -15.81 -17.92 -14.09
C ASP A 191 -15.38 -18.90 -15.18
N ARG A 192 -14.57 -18.49 -16.16
CA ARG A 192 -14.22 -19.34 -17.30
C ARG A 192 -12.84 -19.08 -17.86
N ASP A 193 -11.86 -19.74 -17.27
CA ASP A 193 -10.52 -19.84 -17.82
C ASP A 193 -10.52 -20.72 -19.08
N LEU A 194 -9.71 -20.34 -20.07
CA LEU A 194 -9.50 -21.15 -21.25
C LEU A 194 -8.71 -22.42 -20.88
N PRO A 195 -9.05 -23.59 -21.43
CA PRO A 195 -8.32 -24.81 -21.14
C PRO A 195 -6.88 -24.70 -21.66
N ALA A 196 -5.91 -25.13 -20.86
CA ALA A 196 -4.49 -25.09 -21.19
C ALA A 196 -4.17 -25.73 -22.56
N SER A 197 -4.89 -26.81 -22.92
CA SER A 197 -4.74 -27.49 -24.21
C SER A 197 -5.06 -26.64 -25.44
N SER A 198 -5.90 -25.62 -25.30
CA SER A 198 -6.24 -24.66 -26.36
C SER A 198 -5.22 -23.54 -26.54
N LEU A 199 -4.23 -23.45 -25.64
CA LEU A 199 -3.27 -22.37 -25.58
C LEU A 199 -1.87 -22.86 -25.93
N ARG A 200 -1.04 -21.92 -26.41
CA ARG A 200 0.36 -22.14 -26.74
C ARG A 200 1.21 -20.99 -26.24
N CYS A 201 2.39 -21.30 -25.72
CA CYS A 201 3.38 -20.30 -25.36
C CYS A 201 4.30 -20.08 -26.55
N VAL A 202 4.49 -18.82 -26.94
CA VAL A 202 5.26 -18.45 -28.12
C VAL A 202 6.47 -17.65 -27.67
N PHE A 203 7.66 -18.17 -27.95
CA PHE A 203 8.94 -17.54 -27.62
C PHE A 203 9.50 -16.85 -28.86
N SER A 204 9.70 -15.54 -28.78
CA SER A 204 10.16 -14.73 -29.91
C SER A 204 11.35 -13.85 -29.51
N PRO A 205 12.22 -13.43 -30.45
CA PRO A 205 13.32 -12.53 -30.14
C PRO A 205 12.79 -11.17 -29.64
N ALA A 206 13.37 -10.62 -28.58
CA ALA A 206 12.99 -9.31 -28.04
C ALA A 206 13.20 -8.17 -29.06
N SER A 207 14.10 -8.34 -30.03
CA SER A 207 14.30 -7.43 -31.16
C SER A 207 13.12 -7.39 -32.14
N GLY A 208 12.14 -8.28 -31.99
CA GLY A 208 11.14 -8.58 -33.00
C GLY A 208 11.65 -9.63 -34.00
N GLY A 209 10.72 -10.41 -34.55
CA GLY A 209 11.00 -11.51 -35.47
C GLY A 209 9.99 -12.64 -35.38
N ALA A 210 10.19 -13.68 -36.18
CA ALA A 210 9.39 -14.91 -36.11
C ALA A 210 9.62 -15.64 -34.78
N ALA A 211 8.63 -16.46 -34.39
CA ALA A 211 8.75 -17.32 -33.21
C ALA A 211 9.94 -18.26 -33.36
N VAL A 212 10.73 -18.35 -32.29
CA VAL A 212 11.86 -19.28 -32.14
C VAL A 212 11.35 -20.65 -31.72
N ALA A 213 10.45 -20.67 -30.74
CA ALA A 213 9.90 -21.88 -30.17
C ALA A 213 8.43 -21.67 -29.83
N THR A 214 7.64 -22.73 -29.94
CA THR A 214 6.26 -22.77 -29.42
C THR A 214 6.10 -23.99 -28.53
N THR A 215 5.66 -23.79 -27.30
CA THR A 215 5.49 -24.87 -26.31
C THR A 215 4.04 -24.96 -25.81
N SER A 216 3.72 -26.06 -25.13
CA SER A 216 2.40 -26.25 -24.52
C SER A 216 2.24 -25.40 -23.26
N VAL A 217 1.05 -24.84 -23.08
CA VAL A 217 0.58 -24.37 -21.78
C VAL A 217 0.18 -25.59 -20.94
N THR A 218 0.70 -25.68 -19.72
CA THR A 218 0.42 -26.76 -18.76
C THR A 218 -0.64 -26.38 -17.73
N SER A 219 -0.76 -25.09 -17.41
CA SER A 219 -1.83 -24.54 -16.56
C SER A 219 -2.28 -23.18 -17.07
N SER A 220 -3.58 -22.91 -16.96
CA SER A 220 -4.22 -21.64 -17.36
C SER A 220 -5.23 -21.29 -16.28
N ALA A 221 -4.90 -20.28 -15.48
CA ALA A 221 -5.72 -19.89 -14.35
C ALA A 221 -5.61 -18.38 -14.09
N GLN A 222 -6.74 -17.67 -14.02
CA GLN A 222 -6.75 -16.22 -13.85
C GLN A 222 -5.84 -15.52 -14.89
N GLU A 223 -4.84 -14.75 -14.45
CA GLU A 223 -3.84 -14.12 -15.33
C GLU A 223 -2.53 -14.92 -15.40
N ALA A 224 -2.41 -16.07 -14.73
CA ALA A 224 -1.19 -16.88 -14.68
C ALA A 224 -1.27 -18.08 -15.64
N PHE A 225 -0.27 -18.21 -16.51
CA PHE A 225 -0.16 -19.29 -17.49
C PHE A 225 1.18 -19.99 -17.31
N ARG A 226 1.18 -21.30 -17.05
CA ARG A 226 2.41 -22.09 -16.97
C ARG A 226 2.75 -22.68 -18.33
N CYS A 227 3.99 -22.54 -18.74
CA CYS A 227 4.53 -22.93 -20.04
C CYS A 227 5.72 -23.87 -19.87
N ALA A 228 5.80 -24.93 -20.67
CA ALA A 228 7.04 -25.68 -20.74
C ALA A 228 8.20 -24.81 -21.26
N HIS A 229 9.41 -25.03 -20.76
CA HIS A 229 10.60 -24.31 -21.24
C HIS A 229 10.84 -24.56 -22.74
N PRO A 230 11.32 -23.53 -23.47
CA PRO A 230 11.76 -23.71 -24.85
C PRO A 230 13.02 -24.60 -24.91
N PRO A 231 13.25 -25.34 -26.00
CA PRO A 231 14.43 -26.19 -26.15
C PRO A 231 15.74 -25.40 -25.97
N ALA A 232 16.64 -25.86 -25.08
CA ALA A 232 17.86 -25.14 -24.72
C ALA A 232 18.78 -24.84 -25.93
N ALA A 233 18.77 -25.71 -26.95
CA ALA A 233 19.54 -25.54 -28.17
C ALA A 233 19.08 -24.33 -29.02
N GLU A 234 17.79 -23.99 -28.98
CA GLU A 234 17.21 -22.86 -29.70
C GLU A 234 17.47 -21.53 -28.98
N VAL A 235 17.39 -21.53 -27.65
CA VAL A 235 17.65 -20.37 -26.78
C VAL A 235 19.13 -19.97 -26.76
N SER A 236 20.06 -20.90 -26.93
CA SER A 236 21.49 -20.62 -26.78
C SER A 236 22.11 -19.83 -27.94
N ARG A 237 21.43 -19.78 -29.09
CA ARG A 237 21.94 -19.12 -30.31
C ARG A 237 21.29 -17.76 -30.57
N ILE A 238 20.20 -17.46 -29.86
CA ILE A 238 19.34 -16.31 -30.10
C ILE A 238 19.41 -15.44 -28.85
N GLY A 239 19.49 -14.12 -29.04
CA GLY A 239 19.61 -13.15 -27.94
C GLY A 239 18.41 -13.13 -26.99
N PRO A 240 18.16 -12.03 -26.26
CA PRO A 240 17.03 -11.94 -25.34
C PRO A 240 15.72 -12.36 -26.00
N LEU A 241 14.94 -13.21 -25.31
CA LEU A 241 13.66 -13.71 -25.78
C LEU A 241 12.53 -13.11 -24.95
N ARG A 242 11.35 -13.08 -25.54
CA ARG A 242 10.08 -12.79 -24.87
C ARG A 242 9.11 -13.94 -25.05
N VAL A 243 8.21 -14.07 -24.10
CA VAL A 243 7.16 -15.08 -24.11
C VAL A 243 5.78 -14.43 -24.21
N SER A 244 4.93 -14.97 -25.06
CA SER A 244 3.52 -14.58 -25.21
C SER A 244 2.62 -15.80 -25.22
N ILE A 245 1.30 -15.56 -25.18
CA ILE A 245 0.28 -16.62 -25.25
C ILE A 245 -0.49 -16.46 -26.54
N SER A 246 -0.64 -17.55 -27.28
CA SER A 246 -1.56 -17.64 -28.40
C SER A 246 -2.75 -18.54 -28.05
N THR A 247 -3.94 -18.14 -28.50
CA THR A 247 -5.21 -18.87 -28.29
C THR A 247 -5.54 -19.87 -29.41
N GLY A 248 -4.57 -20.18 -30.28
CA GLY A 248 -4.73 -21.16 -31.34
C GLY A 248 -3.63 -21.05 -32.40
N PRO A 249 -3.53 -22.03 -33.33
CA PRO A 249 -2.46 -22.06 -34.33
C PRO A 249 -2.43 -20.84 -35.26
N GLU A 250 -3.59 -20.31 -35.60
CA GLU A 250 -3.76 -19.17 -36.52
C GLU A 250 -3.93 -17.83 -35.78
N ALA A 251 -4.07 -17.86 -34.45
CA ALA A 251 -4.26 -16.66 -33.66
C ALA A 251 -2.93 -15.93 -33.47
N ALA A 252 -2.92 -14.62 -33.72
CA ALA A 252 -1.78 -13.78 -33.39
C ALA A 252 -1.50 -13.88 -31.87
N PRO A 253 -0.23 -14.11 -31.46
CA PRO A 253 0.12 -14.14 -30.05
C PRO A 253 -0.18 -12.80 -29.36
N THR A 254 -0.44 -12.84 -28.06
CA THR A 254 -0.61 -11.61 -27.29
C THR A 254 0.62 -10.72 -27.39
N PRO A 255 0.46 -9.39 -27.53
CA PRO A 255 1.60 -8.49 -27.39
C PRO A 255 2.28 -8.71 -26.05
N THR A 256 3.61 -8.59 -26.00
CA THR A 256 4.39 -8.99 -24.83
C THR A 256 5.52 -8.04 -24.46
N LEU A 257 5.61 -7.77 -23.15
CA LEU A 257 6.75 -7.21 -22.44
C LEU A 257 7.39 -8.25 -21.51
N ALA A 258 6.86 -9.47 -21.49
CA ALA A 258 7.30 -10.53 -20.61
C ALA A 258 8.59 -11.15 -21.16
N ASP A 259 9.72 -10.70 -20.61
CA ASP A 259 11.04 -11.21 -20.95
C ASP A 259 11.22 -12.63 -20.40
N TYR A 260 11.72 -13.54 -21.24
CA TYR A 260 12.09 -14.88 -20.82
C TYR A 260 13.52 -14.87 -20.28
N HIS A 261 13.67 -15.34 -19.06
CA HIS A 261 14.97 -15.56 -18.43
C HIS A 261 15.22 -17.05 -18.28
N ARG A 262 16.47 -17.48 -18.45
CA ARG A 262 16.80 -18.88 -18.15
C ARG A 262 16.57 -19.16 -16.66
N PRO A 263 16.16 -20.39 -16.29
CA PRO A 263 16.08 -20.80 -14.91
C PRO A 263 17.36 -20.43 -14.17
N ARG A 264 17.23 -19.76 -13.03
CA ARG A 264 18.35 -19.68 -12.10
C ARG A 264 18.43 -21.00 -11.35
N GLY A 265 19.66 -21.45 -11.07
CA GLY A 265 19.85 -22.58 -10.15
C GLY A 265 19.28 -22.25 -8.76
N PRO A 266 19.02 -23.27 -7.94
CA PRO A 266 18.45 -23.07 -6.60
C PRO A 266 19.31 -22.09 -5.79
N ALA A 267 18.66 -21.24 -5.00
CA ALA A 267 19.35 -20.30 -4.14
C ALA A 267 20.27 -21.07 -3.16
N ARG A 268 21.52 -20.59 -2.99
CA ARG A 268 22.46 -21.14 -2.02
C ARG A 268 22.21 -20.49 -0.66
N GLY A 269 21.53 -21.19 0.24
CA GLY A 269 21.24 -20.73 1.61
C GLY A 269 20.08 -21.49 2.24
N GLY A 270 19.94 -21.41 3.57
CA GLY A 270 18.73 -21.88 4.25
C GLY A 270 17.56 -20.91 4.02
N ARG A 271 16.33 -21.41 4.08
CA ARG A 271 15.11 -20.59 3.99
C ARG A 271 14.92 -19.79 5.27
N LEU A 272 14.49 -18.55 5.13
CA LEU A 272 13.90 -17.77 6.22
C LEU A 272 12.59 -18.42 6.63
N SER A 273 12.27 -18.40 7.92
CA SER A 273 11.04 -18.99 8.44
C SER A 273 9.82 -18.18 7.99
N ILE A 274 9.80 -16.87 8.24
CA ILE A 274 8.62 -16.04 7.98
C ILE A 274 9.00 -14.76 7.23
N CYS A 275 8.40 -14.59 6.05
CA CYS A 275 8.48 -13.38 5.25
C CYS A 275 7.10 -12.71 5.15
N ALA A 276 7.05 -11.46 4.70
CA ALA A 276 5.81 -10.77 4.39
C ALA A 276 5.83 -10.20 2.97
N CYS A 277 4.71 -10.32 2.27
CA CYS A 277 4.51 -9.79 0.94
C CYS A 277 3.24 -8.94 0.87
N THR A 278 3.38 -7.72 0.35
CA THR A 278 2.26 -6.78 0.28
C THR A 278 2.37 -5.88 -0.93
N MET A 279 1.23 -5.35 -1.38
CA MET A 279 1.17 -4.40 -2.49
C MET A 279 0.96 -2.99 -1.95
N VAL A 280 1.80 -2.05 -2.37
CA VAL A 280 1.84 -0.70 -1.83
C VAL A 280 1.61 0.35 -2.93
N PHE A 281 0.97 1.45 -2.53
CA PHE A 281 0.90 2.66 -3.34
C PHE A 281 0.77 3.86 -2.41
N ASN A 282 1.74 4.76 -2.42
CA ASN A 282 1.85 5.88 -1.48
C ASN A 282 1.71 5.45 -0.01
N ALA A 283 2.52 4.47 0.39
CA ALA A 283 2.49 3.88 1.73
C ALA A 283 3.67 4.29 2.61
N ALA A 284 4.55 5.20 2.15
CA ALA A 284 5.81 5.54 2.80
C ALA A 284 5.62 5.96 4.26
N LYS A 285 4.54 6.68 4.55
CA LYS A 285 4.21 7.15 5.91
C LYS A 285 3.88 6.04 6.91
N PHE A 286 3.33 4.91 6.45
CA PHE A 286 2.91 3.80 7.31
C PHE A 286 3.99 2.74 7.47
N LEU A 287 4.87 2.66 6.48
CA LEU A 287 5.82 1.56 6.35
C LEU A 287 6.78 1.41 7.54
N PRO A 288 7.34 2.48 8.16
CA PRO A 288 8.24 2.31 9.30
C PRO A 288 7.59 1.63 10.49
N GLU A 289 6.38 2.06 10.89
CA GLU A 289 5.65 1.45 12.01
C GLU A 289 5.35 -0.03 11.73
N TRP A 290 4.88 -0.33 10.50
CA TRP A 290 4.51 -1.68 10.10
C TRP A 290 5.71 -2.64 10.03
N VAL A 291 6.84 -2.21 9.43
CA VAL A 291 8.06 -3.02 9.33
C VAL A 291 8.69 -3.26 10.70
N VAL A 292 8.86 -2.20 11.50
CA VAL A 292 9.48 -2.30 12.83
C VAL A 292 8.68 -3.24 13.73
N TYR A 293 7.35 -3.10 13.73
CA TYR A 293 6.46 -3.97 14.50
C TYR A 293 6.59 -5.43 14.09
N HIS A 294 6.37 -5.74 12.80
CA HIS A 294 6.35 -7.12 12.32
C HIS A 294 7.72 -7.79 12.41
N ALA A 295 8.81 -7.03 12.24
CA ALA A 295 10.16 -7.54 12.44
C ALA A 295 10.43 -7.92 13.90
N ALA A 296 9.91 -7.13 14.85
CA ALA A 296 10.08 -7.39 16.27
C ALA A 296 9.36 -8.66 16.74
N ILE A 297 8.25 -9.02 16.09
CA ILE A 297 7.46 -10.22 16.43
C ILE A 297 7.80 -11.46 15.58
N GLY A 298 8.72 -11.35 14.61
CA GLY A 298 9.31 -12.52 13.93
C GLY A 298 9.33 -12.52 12.40
N VAL A 299 8.89 -11.46 11.71
CA VAL A 299 9.03 -11.37 10.24
C VAL A 299 10.48 -11.01 9.88
N GLU A 300 11.10 -11.82 9.03
CA GLU A 300 12.54 -11.71 8.73
C GLU A 300 12.81 -10.91 7.45
N ARG A 301 11.86 -10.89 6.51
CA ARG A 301 12.01 -10.19 5.23
C ARG A 301 10.69 -9.66 4.70
N PHE A 302 10.74 -8.50 4.05
CA PHE A 302 9.60 -7.78 3.51
C PHE A 302 9.73 -7.54 2.01
N PHE A 303 8.73 -7.97 1.24
CA PHE A 303 8.61 -7.77 -0.20
C PHE A 303 7.47 -6.80 -0.48
N LEU A 304 7.81 -5.61 -0.98
CA LEU A 304 6.85 -4.55 -1.29
C LEU A 304 6.64 -4.46 -2.81
N TYR A 305 5.44 -4.82 -3.27
CA TYR A 305 5.05 -4.66 -4.66
C TYR A 305 4.52 -3.25 -4.86
N ASP A 306 5.38 -2.36 -5.37
CA ASP A 306 5.08 -0.94 -5.56
C ASP A 306 4.29 -0.70 -6.85
N ASN A 307 3.03 -0.32 -6.70
CA ASN A 307 2.14 0.01 -7.79
C ASN A 307 2.22 1.50 -8.15
N GLY A 308 3.44 1.96 -8.42
CA GLY A 308 3.73 3.31 -8.90
C GLY A 308 3.59 4.42 -7.86
N SER A 309 4.17 4.23 -6.67
CA SER A 309 4.20 5.26 -5.62
C SER A 309 4.82 6.57 -6.09
N GLU A 310 4.19 7.65 -5.67
CA GLU A 310 4.56 9.05 -5.91
C GLU A 310 5.04 9.75 -4.64
N ASP A 311 4.99 9.06 -3.51
CA ASP A 311 5.55 9.53 -2.24
C ASP A 311 7.01 9.07 -2.08
N GLU A 312 7.60 9.38 -0.94
CA GLU A 312 9.00 9.10 -0.60
C GLU A 312 9.31 7.62 -0.30
N LEU A 313 8.56 6.66 -0.87
CA LEU A 313 8.68 5.22 -0.58
C LEU A 313 10.12 4.70 -0.66
N GLU A 314 10.84 5.02 -1.74
CA GLU A 314 12.23 4.57 -1.94
C GLU A 314 13.16 5.07 -0.83
N SER A 315 13.03 6.34 -0.45
CA SER A 315 13.81 6.93 0.65
C SER A 315 13.50 6.24 1.98
N VAL A 316 12.23 5.93 2.24
CA VAL A 316 11.83 5.19 3.45
C VAL A 316 12.40 3.77 3.46
N VAL A 317 12.33 3.06 2.34
CA VAL A 317 12.87 1.69 2.20
C VAL A 317 14.39 1.69 2.38
N SER A 318 15.10 2.63 1.75
CA SER A 318 16.55 2.77 1.92
C SER A 318 16.92 3.04 3.38
N ARG A 319 16.19 3.91 4.07
CA ARG A 319 16.41 4.20 5.50
C ARG A 319 16.16 2.96 6.37
N LEU A 320 15.08 2.21 6.14
CA LEU A 320 14.82 0.96 6.86
C LEU A 320 15.93 -0.07 6.62
N GLY A 321 16.41 -0.19 5.39
CA GLY A 321 17.58 -1.00 5.04
C GLY A 321 18.83 -0.60 5.82
N SER A 322 19.12 0.70 5.92
CA SER A 322 20.26 1.20 6.70
C SER A 322 20.15 0.95 8.21
N GLN A 323 18.93 0.71 8.71
CA GLN A 323 18.65 0.34 10.09
C GLN A 323 18.69 -1.17 10.32
N GLY A 324 19.02 -1.97 9.30
CA GLY A 324 19.14 -3.42 9.39
C GLY A 324 17.87 -4.20 9.07
N PHE A 325 16.80 -3.54 8.62
CA PHE A 325 15.58 -4.26 8.19
C PHE A 325 15.72 -4.75 6.75
N ASN A 326 15.39 -6.02 6.51
CA ASN A 326 15.46 -6.62 5.18
C ASN A 326 14.17 -6.32 4.40
N VAL A 327 14.12 -5.14 3.77
CA VAL A 327 12.98 -4.64 3.00
C VAL A 327 13.41 -4.40 1.57
N SER A 328 12.62 -4.89 0.62
CA SER A 328 12.87 -4.67 -0.81
C SER A 328 11.59 -4.28 -1.55
N THR A 329 11.74 -3.46 -2.57
CA THR A 329 10.65 -3.04 -3.46
C THR A 329 10.77 -3.75 -4.81
N ARG A 330 9.62 -4.16 -5.35
CA ARG A 330 9.46 -4.58 -6.73
C ARG A 330 8.47 -3.64 -7.40
N PHE A 331 8.88 -2.99 -8.48
CA PHE A 331 7.96 -2.18 -9.26
C PHE A 331 6.92 -3.07 -9.97
N TRP A 332 5.64 -2.80 -9.75
CA TRP A 332 4.51 -3.58 -10.25
C TRP A 332 3.39 -2.65 -10.75
N PRO A 333 3.57 -2.00 -11.92
CA PRO A 333 2.70 -0.92 -12.39
C PRO A 333 1.38 -1.41 -13.01
N TRP A 334 1.03 -2.67 -12.84
CA TRP A 334 -0.01 -3.33 -13.63
C TRP A 334 -1.39 -3.13 -12.99
N PRO A 335 -2.34 -2.43 -13.63
CA PRO A 335 -3.63 -2.14 -13.00
C PRO A 335 -4.45 -3.41 -12.76
N LYS A 336 -5.04 -3.53 -11.56
CA LYS A 336 -5.92 -4.65 -11.17
C LYS A 336 -5.25 -6.03 -11.35
N THR A 337 -4.10 -6.22 -10.72
CA THR A 337 -3.28 -7.46 -10.82
C THR A 337 -2.82 -7.93 -9.44
N GLN A 338 -3.62 -7.72 -8.40
CA GLN A 338 -3.20 -8.03 -7.03
C GLN A 338 -2.94 -9.54 -6.87
N GLU A 339 -3.86 -10.37 -7.37
CA GLU A 339 -3.75 -11.83 -7.37
C GLU A 339 -2.50 -12.31 -8.15
N ALA A 340 -2.20 -11.67 -9.27
CA ALA A 340 -1.01 -11.97 -10.08
C ALA A 340 0.29 -11.52 -9.38
N GLY A 341 0.29 -10.36 -8.73
CA GLY A 341 1.43 -9.87 -7.95
C GLY A 341 1.78 -10.78 -6.78
N PHE A 342 0.76 -11.29 -6.07
CA PHE A 342 0.96 -12.25 -4.99
C PHE A 342 1.34 -13.64 -5.48
N SER A 343 0.78 -14.11 -6.60
CA SER A 343 1.24 -15.34 -7.27
C SER A 343 2.71 -15.24 -7.65
N HIS A 344 3.10 -14.12 -8.24
CA HIS A 344 4.48 -13.84 -8.56
C HIS A 344 5.36 -13.88 -7.29
N CYS A 345 4.92 -13.22 -6.22
CA CYS A 345 5.67 -13.14 -4.96
C CYS A 345 5.89 -14.51 -4.32
N ALA A 346 4.86 -15.37 -4.32
CA ALA A 346 4.93 -16.73 -3.82
C ALA A 346 5.94 -17.57 -4.60
N VAL A 347 5.93 -17.46 -5.93
CA VAL A 347 6.81 -18.25 -6.81
C VAL A 347 8.27 -17.82 -6.69
N VAL A 348 8.56 -16.53 -6.81
CA VAL A 348 9.95 -16.05 -6.87
C VAL A 348 10.69 -16.18 -5.54
N ASN A 349 9.96 -16.17 -4.43
CA ASN A 349 10.57 -16.26 -3.10
C ASN A 349 10.35 -17.63 -2.44
N ARG A 350 9.91 -18.64 -3.19
CA ARG A 350 9.66 -20.00 -2.69
C ARG A 350 10.90 -20.61 -2.02
N ASP A 351 12.05 -20.42 -2.63
CA ASP A 351 13.33 -20.95 -2.15
C ASP A 351 13.99 -20.06 -1.08
N GLU A 352 13.48 -18.84 -0.85
CA GLU A 352 14.00 -17.91 0.16
C GLU A 352 13.19 -17.96 1.46
N CYS A 353 11.89 -18.25 1.40
CA CYS A 353 10.98 -18.19 2.54
C CYS A 353 10.18 -19.49 2.70
N GLU A 354 9.99 -19.96 3.93
CA GLU A 354 9.09 -21.07 4.25
C GLU A 354 7.63 -20.60 4.27
N TRP A 355 7.36 -19.59 5.10
CA TRP A 355 6.05 -18.97 5.25
C TRP A 355 6.05 -17.55 4.69
N MET A 356 4.92 -17.15 4.11
CA MET A 356 4.67 -15.82 3.59
C MET A 356 3.37 -15.25 4.17
N ALA A 357 3.48 -14.13 4.87
CA ALA A 357 2.34 -13.33 5.32
C ALA A 357 1.84 -12.46 4.16
N PHE A 358 0.61 -12.68 3.71
CA PHE A 358 -0.07 -11.80 2.75
C PHE A 358 -0.99 -10.83 3.48
N ILE A 359 -0.42 -9.80 4.09
CA ILE A 359 -1.13 -8.81 4.90
C ILE A 359 -0.85 -7.38 4.39
N ASP A 360 -1.81 -6.48 4.56
CA ASP A 360 -1.68 -5.08 4.11
C ASP A 360 -0.87 -4.24 5.12
N VAL A 361 -0.29 -3.12 4.66
CA VAL A 361 0.52 -2.20 5.50
C VAL A 361 -0.28 -1.52 6.63
N ASP A 362 -1.60 -1.61 6.61
CA ASP A 362 -2.51 -1.13 7.65
C ASP A 362 -3.07 -2.28 8.52
N GLU A 363 -2.45 -3.46 8.47
CA GLU A 363 -2.88 -4.66 9.19
C GLU A 363 -1.74 -5.17 10.10
N PHE A 364 -2.07 -5.36 11.38
CA PHE A 364 -1.10 -5.73 12.42
C PHE A 364 -1.51 -7.04 13.08
N VAL A 365 -0.66 -8.07 12.98
CA VAL A 365 -0.90 -9.36 13.63
C VAL A 365 -0.76 -9.17 15.14
N PHE A 366 -1.71 -9.67 15.92
CA PHE A 366 -1.69 -9.59 17.38
C PHE A 366 -2.34 -10.84 17.97
N SER A 367 -1.82 -11.33 19.10
CA SER A 367 -2.46 -12.34 19.94
C SER A 367 -2.80 -11.74 21.30
N THR A 368 -3.93 -12.13 21.90
CA THR A 368 -4.22 -11.70 23.28
C THR A 368 -3.26 -12.32 24.29
N ASP A 369 -2.58 -13.41 23.94
CA ASP A 369 -1.56 -14.00 24.81
C ASP A 369 -0.32 -13.09 24.94
N TRP A 370 -0.20 -12.06 24.10
CA TRP A 370 0.89 -11.08 24.16
C TRP A 370 0.56 -9.88 25.05
N ASP A 371 -0.64 -9.84 25.63
CA ASP A 371 -1.12 -8.70 26.42
C ASP A 371 -0.23 -8.38 27.62
N ASP A 372 0.40 -9.37 28.25
CA ASP A 372 1.26 -9.15 29.42
C ASP A 372 2.76 -9.19 29.06
N SER A 373 3.11 -9.24 27.77
CA SER A 373 4.51 -9.28 27.36
C SER A 373 5.17 -7.90 27.50
N ASP A 374 6.24 -7.82 28.29
CA ASP A 374 7.02 -6.59 28.47
C ASP A 374 7.79 -6.18 27.21
N ARG A 375 8.14 -7.15 26.36
CA ARG A 375 8.91 -6.94 25.13
C ARG A 375 8.35 -7.78 23.98
N PRO A 376 8.56 -7.36 22.72
CA PRO A 376 8.27 -8.21 21.57
C PRO A 376 9.33 -9.31 21.47
N ASN A 377 8.94 -10.48 20.97
CA ASN A 377 9.84 -11.60 20.74
C ASN A 377 9.63 -12.18 19.34
N ARG A 378 10.72 -12.49 18.64
CA ARG A 378 10.68 -13.11 17.31
C ARG A 378 9.96 -14.47 17.30
N SER A 379 9.87 -15.16 18.43
CA SER A 379 9.10 -16.41 18.54
C SER A 379 7.59 -16.22 18.53
N MET A 380 7.07 -14.99 18.68
CA MET A 380 5.63 -14.70 18.73
C MET A 380 4.91 -15.14 17.46
N MET A 381 5.40 -14.72 16.28
CA MET A 381 4.90 -15.22 14.99
C MET A 381 5.27 -16.69 14.77
N GLY A 382 6.43 -17.12 15.27
CA GLY A 382 6.89 -18.51 15.22
C GLY A 382 5.89 -19.49 15.86
N ALA A 383 5.28 -19.11 16.99
CA ALA A 383 4.25 -19.91 17.65
C ALA A 383 2.98 -20.09 16.79
N LEU A 384 2.63 -19.10 15.96
CA LEU A 384 1.48 -19.20 15.06
C LEU A 384 1.71 -20.19 13.93
N VAL A 385 2.94 -20.27 13.41
CA VAL A 385 3.32 -21.19 12.31
C VAL A 385 3.85 -22.54 12.80
N ALA A 386 3.91 -22.76 14.11
CA ALA A 386 4.24 -24.05 14.74
C ALA A 386 3.07 -25.04 14.62
N VAL A 387 2.75 -25.40 13.37
CA VAL A 387 1.62 -26.25 12.98
C VAL A 387 2.09 -27.53 12.30
N GLY A 388 1.20 -28.53 12.21
CA GLY A 388 1.48 -29.80 11.54
C GLY A 388 1.90 -29.62 10.06
N PRO A 389 2.67 -30.58 9.51
CA PRO A 389 3.19 -30.48 8.15
C PRO A 389 2.11 -30.39 7.07
N GLU A 390 0.91 -30.88 7.35
CA GLU A 390 -0.27 -30.83 6.49
C GLU A 390 -0.93 -29.45 6.43
N VAL A 391 -0.60 -28.52 7.33
CA VAL A 391 -1.16 -27.17 7.31
C VAL A 391 -0.38 -26.32 6.30
N GLY A 392 -1.02 -26.02 5.17
CA GLY A 392 -0.46 -25.19 4.11
C GLY A 392 -0.78 -23.71 4.27
N GLN A 393 -1.83 -23.38 5.02
CA GLN A 393 -2.30 -22.01 5.18
C GLN A 393 -2.92 -21.81 6.56
N ILE A 394 -2.64 -20.66 7.17
CA ILE A 394 -3.23 -20.24 8.44
C ILE A 394 -4.04 -18.98 8.16
N ALA A 395 -5.36 -19.07 8.32
CA ALA A 395 -6.28 -17.98 8.10
C ALA A 395 -6.54 -17.23 9.41
N ILE A 396 -6.23 -15.93 9.42
CA ILE A 396 -6.34 -15.04 10.58
C ILE A 396 -7.43 -14.01 10.31
N ARG A 397 -8.40 -13.88 11.21
CA ARG A 397 -9.52 -12.95 11.07
C ARG A 397 -9.12 -11.50 11.35
N CYS A 398 -9.75 -10.56 10.64
CA CYS A 398 -9.54 -9.13 10.87
C CYS A 398 -10.59 -8.52 11.81
N LEU A 399 -10.13 -7.62 12.66
CA LEU A 399 -10.95 -6.66 13.41
C LEU A 399 -10.75 -5.27 12.83
N GLU A 400 -11.84 -4.62 12.40
CA GLU A 400 -11.77 -3.34 11.68
C GLU A 400 -11.78 -2.13 12.63
N PHE A 401 -10.68 -1.36 12.64
CA PHE A 401 -10.53 -0.15 13.43
C PHE A 401 -11.01 1.10 12.69
N GLY A 402 -11.59 2.01 13.47
CA GLY A 402 -12.16 3.30 13.07
C GLY A 402 -11.30 4.52 13.47
N PRO A 403 -11.76 5.74 13.11
CA PRO A 403 -10.95 6.95 13.27
C PRO A 403 -10.69 7.34 14.72
N SER A 404 -11.45 6.81 15.69
CA SER A 404 -11.18 6.99 17.12
C SER A 404 -11.12 8.47 17.55
N GLY A 405 -11.99 9.31 16.99
CA GLY A 405 -12.03 10.75 17.22
C GLY A 405 -11.03 11.57 16.39
N HIS A 406 -10.14 10.93 15.63
CA HIS A 406 -9.09 11.63 14.88
C HIS A 406 -9.56 12.18 13.54
N ARG A 407 -9.24 13.46 13.29
CA ARG A 407 -9.47 14.16 12.00
C ARG A 407 -8.30 14.05 11.02
N ALA A 408 -7.14 13.61 11.50
CA ALA A 408 -5.92 13.45 10.73
C ALA A 408 -5.17 12.19 11.18
N HIS A 409 -4.19 11.76 10.39
CA HIS A 409 -3.29 10.68 10.78
C HIS A 409 -2.63 10.98 12.15
N PRO A 410 -2.70 10.05 13.13
CA PRO A 410 -2.11 10.25 14.44
C PRO A 410 -0.58 10.36 14.36
N LEU A 411 0.00 11.30 15.12
CA LEU A 411 1.47 11.49 15.15
C LEU A 411 2.21 10.26 15.69
N GLY A 412 1.57 9.50 16.57
CA GLY A 412 2.14 8.27 17.15
C GLY A 412 1.98 7.02 16.27
N GLY A 413 1.44 7.14 15.06
CA GLY A 413 1.14 6.01 14.19
C GLY A 413 -0.27 5.44 14.36
N VAL A 414 -0.61 4.46 13.53
CA VAL A 414 -1.95 3.88 13.48
C VAL A 414 -2.27 3.09 14.75
N THR A 415 -1.28 2.37 15.29
CA THR A 415 -1.45 1.56 16.50
C THR A 415 -1.67 2.41 17.75
N GLN A 416 -1.13 3.63 17.77
CA GLN A 416 -1.23 4.52 18.92
C GLN A 416 -2.50 5.37 18.94
N GLY A 417 -2.99 5.79 17.76
CA GLY A 417 -4.15 6.70 17.69
C GLY A 417 -5.49 6.00 17.44
N TYR A 418 -5.51 4.88 16.73
CA TYR A 418 -6.78 4.21 16.40
C TYR A 418 -7.06 3.08 17.40
N THR A 419 -7.94 3.31 18.38
CA THR A 419 -8.31 2.31 19.41
C THR A 419 -9.80 1.97 19.44
N CYS A 420 -10.61 2.62 18.62
CA CYS A 420 -12.00 2.27 18.41
C CYS A 420 -12.10 1.27 17.26
N ARG A 421 -12.90 0.21 17.43
CA ARG A 421 -13.19 -0.75 16.37
C ARG A 421 -14.64 -1.19 16.34
N ARG A 422 -15.02 -1.83 15.23
CA ARG A 422 -16.28 -2.57 15.10
C ARG A 422 -16.25 -3.83 15.97
N ARG A 423 -17.43 -4.29 16.39
CA ARG A 423 -17.59 -5.51 17.19
C ARG A 423 -17.40 -6.77 16.34
N ASN A 424 -17.94 -6.76 15.13
CA ASN A 424 -17.95 -7.92 14.24
C ASN A 424 -16.58 -8.19 13.64
N GLU A 425 -16.28 -9.47 13.50
CA GLU A 425 -15.17 -9.99 12.72
C GLU A 425 -15.48 -9.91 11.24
N GLU A 426 -14.45 -9.67 10.43
CA GLU A 426 -14.60 -9.55 8.98
C GLU A 426 -13.63 -10.51 8.27
N ARG A 427 -13.30 -10.19 7.02
CA ARG A 427 -12.44 -11.01 6.15
C ARG A 427 -11.17 -11.48 6.87
N HIS A 428 -10.63 -12.59 6.40
CA HIS A 428 -9.39 -13.18 6.87
C HIS A 428 -8.24 -12.77 5.95
N LYS A 429 -7.02 -12.85 6.48
CA LYS A 429 -5.77 -12.87 5.70
C LYS A 429 -5.04 -14.17 6.01
N SER A 430 -3.92 -14.43 5.35
CA SER A 430 -3.19 -15.67 5.61
C SER A 430 -1.68 -15.53 5.79
N LEU A 431 -1.17 -16.48 6.57
CA LEU A 431 0.19 -16.98 6.47
C LEU A 431 0.14 -18.23 5.60
N LEU A 432 0.91 -18.24 4.52
CA LEU A 432 0.93 -19.29 3.52
C LEU A 432 2.29 -19.99 3.53
N ARG A 433 2.28 -21.31 3.64
CA ARG A 433 3.47 -22.12 3.40
C ARG A 433 3.71 -22.21 1.89
N LEU A 434 4.85 -21.73 1.41
CA LEU A 434 5.07 -21.56 -0.03
C LEU A 434 5.11 -22.89 -0.81
N ASP A 435 5.44 -24.00 -0.15
CA ASP A 435 5.39 -25.33 -0.79
C ASP A 435 3.99 -25.92 -0.91
N ALA A 436 3.02 -25.38 -0.16
CA ALA A 436 1.65 -25.86 -0.20
C ALA A 436 0.82 -25.21 -1.33
N VAL A 437 1.37 -24.23 -2.04
CA VAL A 437 0.65 -23.48 -3.08
C VAL A 437 0.31 -24.38 -4.27
N ALA A 438 -0.96 -24.42 -4.66
CA ALA A 438 -1.41 -25.21 -5.81
C ALA A 438 -0.66 -24.83 -7.10
N PHE A 439 -0.46 -25.82 -7.98
CA PHE A 439 0.21 -25.61 -9.27
C PHE A 439 -0.45 -24.52 -10.13
N SER A 440 -1.78 -24.33 -9.99
CA SER A 440 -2.56 -23.31 -10.69
C SER A 440 -2.24 -21.87 -10.27
N LEU A 441 -1.71 -21.65 -9.07
CA LEU A 441 -1.51 -20.34 -8.42
C LEU A 441 -2.81 -19.55 -8.17
N VAL A 442 -3.98 -20.17 -8.31
CA VAL A 442 -5.26 -19.50 -8.07
C VAL A 442 -5.30 -18.98 -6.64
N ASN A 443 -5.68 -17.72 -6.51
CA ASN A 443 -5.85 -17.09 -5.21
C ASN A 443 -6.97 -16.05 -5.21
N SER A 444 -7.49 -15.78 -4.03
CA SER A 444 -8.39 -14.67 -3.71
C SER A 444 -7.61 -13.64 -2.88
N VAL A 445 -6.54 -13.11 -3.48
CA VAL A 445 -5.60 -12.14 -2.91
C VAL A 445 -4.85 -12.69 -1.69
N HIS A 446 -5.51 -12.79 -0.55
CA HIS A 446 -4.86 -13.23 0.70
C HIS A 446 -5.04 -14.72 0.97
N HIS A 447 -5.64 -15.48 0.06
CA HIS A 447 -5.86 -16.92 0.20
C HIS A 447 -5.53 -17.64 -1.09
N PHE A 448 -4.69 -18.66 -1.02
CA PHE A 448 -4.33 -19.49 -2.15
C PHE A 448 -5.09 -20.81 -2.13
N GLU A 449 -5.38 -21.32 -3.32
CA GLU A 449 -5.66 -22.74 -3.46
C GLU A 449 -4.41 -23.53 -3.06
N LEU A 450 -4.63 -24.62 -2.32
CA LEU A 450 -3.57 -25.48 -1.82
C LEU A 450 -3.47 -26.75 -2.65
N GLN A 451 -2.27 -27.32 -2.69
CA GLN A 451 -2.05 -28.66 -3.25
C GLN A 451 -2.85 -29.70 -2.46
N GLU A 452 -3.15 -30.82 -3.11
CA GLU A 452 -3.80 -31.97 -2.48
C GLU A 452 -2.98 -32.45 -1.26
N GLY A 453 -3.67 -32.76 -0.16
CA GLY A 453 -3.06 -33.16 1.10
C GLY A 453 -2.77 -31.99 2.06
N PHE A 454 -2.77 -30.74 1.60
CA PHE A 454 -2.67 -29.57 2.48
C PHE A 454 -4.03 -29.02 2.88
N GLN A 455 -4.10 -28.47 4.10
CA GLN A 455 -5.31 -27.86 4.64
C GLN A 455 -5.09 -26.43 5.15
N THR A 456 -6.18 -25.68 5.26
CA THR A 456 -6.20 -24.36 5.90
C THR A 456 -6.62 -24.49 7.36
N LYS A 457 -5.78 -24.04 8.29
CA LYS A 457 -6.13 -23.85 9.71
C LYS A 457 -6.82 -22.49 9.87
N GLN A 458 -8.04 -22.48 10.39
CA GLN A 458 -8.69 -21.25 10.83
C GLN A 458 -8.26 -20.95 12.27
N VAL A 459 -7.82 -19.73 12.53
CA VAL A 459 -7.37 -19.30 13.86
C VAL A 459 -8.49 -18.56 14.57
N GLU A 460 -8.71 -18.91 15.83
CA GLU A 460 -9.64 -18.20 16.70
C GLU A 460 -9.07 -16.83 17.08
N VAL A 461 -9.93 -15.81 17.20
CA VAL A 461 -9.52 -14.41 17.41
C VAL A 461 -8.67 -14.20 18.67
N GLY A 462 -8.83 -15.05 19.69
CA GLY A 462 -8.00 -15.04 20.89
C GLY A 462 -6.57 -15.55 20.64
N GLU A 463 -6.41 -16.61 19.85
CA GLU A 463 -5.10 -17.17 19.49
C GLU A 463 -4.33 -16.19 18.60
N ALA A 464 -4.97 -15.65 17.56
CA ALA A 464 -4.44 -14.54 16.77
C ALA A 464 -5.52 -13.79 16.02
N ARG A 465 -5.26 -12.50 15.79
CA ARG A 465 -6.11 -11.59 15.03
C ARG A 465 -5.28 -10.60 14.24
N LEU A 466 -5.90 -10.00 13.22
CA LEU A 466 -5.37 -8.85 12.52
C LEU A 466 -6.13 -7.60 12.93
N ASN A 467 -5.43 -6.66 13.55
CA ASN A 467 -5.95 -5.32 13.74
C ASN A 467 -5.83 -4.57 12.41
N HIS A 468 -6.94 -4.42 11.72
CA HIS A 468 -7.01 -3.80 10.40
C HIS A 468 -7.48 -2.35 10.54
N TYR A 469 -6.57 -1.41 10.33
CA TYR A 469 -6.81 0.03 10.36
C TYR A 469 -7.44 0.52 9.06
N LYS A 470 -8.62 -0.02 8.76
CA LYS A 470 -9.37 0.18 7.52
C LYS A 470 -9.95 1.60 7.43
N TYR A 471 -10.67 2.04 8.47
CA TYR A 471 -11.39 3.30 8.47
C TYR A 471 -10.61 4.38 9.22
N GLN A 472 -9.44 4.74 8.67
CA GLN A 472 -8.60 5.80 9.23
C GLN A 472 -9.27 7.18 9.16
N ALA A 473 -8.58 8.22 9.63
CA ALA A 473 -9.00 9.61 9.44
C ALA A 473 -9.39 9.89 7.98
N TRP A 474 -10.36 10.79 7.76
CA TRP A 474 -11.04 10.90 6.47
C TRP A 474 -10.08 11.16 5.30
N LYS A 475 -9.05 12.00 5.47
CA LYS A 475 -8.09 12.31 4.40
C LYS A 475 -7.35 11.04 3.92
N GLU A 476 -6.96 10.18 4.85
CA GLU A 476 -6.30 8.90 4.62
C GLU A 476 -7.27 7.91 3.96
N PHE A 477 -8.48 7.82 4.52
CA PHE A 477 -9.52 6.95 4.00
C PHE A 477 -9.93 7.32 2.58
N LYS A 478 -10.09 8.61 2.29
CA LYS A 478 -10.45 9.15 0.97
C LYS A 478 -9.42 8.78 -0.11
N ALA A 479 -8.13 8.79 0.23
CA ALA A 479 -7.08 8.35 -0.67
C ALA A 479 -7.22 6.85 -1.01
N LYS A 480 -7.49 6.01 -0.01
CA LYS A 480 -7.81 4.58 -0.21
C LYS A 480 -9.10 4.39 -1.00
N PHE A 481 -10.15 5.16 -0.70
CA PHE A 481 -11.46 5.07 -1.34
C PHE A 481 -11.36 5.32 -2.84
N ARG A 482 -10.69 6.39 -3.28
CA ARG A 482 -10.47 6.67 -4.71
C ARG A 482 -9.78 5.53 -5.48
N ARG A 483 -9.10 4.62 -4.77
CA ARG A 483 -8.32 3.50 -5.33
C ARG A 483 -8.99 2.14 -5.17
N ARG A 484 -9.47 1.75 -3.97
CA ARG A 484 -10.04 0.42 -3.68
C ARG A 484 -11.20 0.06 -4.61
N VAL A 485 -11.90 1.06 -5.10
CA VAL A 485 -13.01 0.82 -6.01
C VAL A 485 -12.59 0.55 -7.47
N SER A 486 -11.29 0.43 -7.76
CA SER A 486 -10.80 -0.21 -8.99
C SER A 486 -10.64 -1.74 -8.87
N ALA A 487 -10.53 -2.31 -7.66
CA ALA A 487 -10.24 -3.75 -7.48
C ALA A 487 -11.50 -4.64 -7.58
N TYR A 488 -12.66 -4.19 -7.08
CA TYR A 488 -13.85 -5.07 -6.96
C TYR A 488 -15.14 -4.56 -7.60
N VAL A 489 -15.20 -3.31 -8.07
CA VAL A 489 -16.39 -2.79 -8.76
C VAL A 489 -15.96 -2.20 -10.10
N VAL A 490 -16.50 -2.72 -11.19
CA VAL A 490 -16.15 -2.28 -12.55
C VAL A 490 -16.54 -0.82 -12.77
N ASP A 491 -17.52 -0.32 -12.03
CA ASP A 491 -17.85 1.10 -12.00
C ASP A 491 -18.30 1.55 -10.62
N TRP A 492 -17.38 2.18 -9.90
CA TRP A 492 -17.64 2.67 -8.56
C TRP A 492 -18.28 4.05 -8.48
N LYS A 493 -18.07 4.81 -9.56
CA LYS A 493 -18.69 6.11 -9.76
C LYS A 493 -20.16 5.91 -10.11
N GLU A 494 -20.49 4.76 -10.70
CA GLU A 494 -21.87 4.32 -10.83
C GLU A 494 -22.47 3.89 -9.47
N PRO A 495 -23.74 4.27 -9.21
CA PRO A 495 -24.46 3.92 -7.98
C PRO A 495 -24.94 2.45 -8.00
N MET A 496 -24.08 1.51 -8.40
CA MET A 496 -24.38 0.07 -8.43
C MET A 496 -23.89 -0.64 -7.17
N ASN A 497 -24.67 -1.60 -6.65
CA ASN A 497 -24.30 -2.44 -5.50
C ASN A 497 -23.94 -1.63 -4.23
N LEU A 498 -24.69 -0.56 -3.93
CA LEU A 498 -24.46 0.29 -2.74
C LEU A 498 -24.52 -0.48 -1.41
N ALA A 499 -25.24 -1.60 -1.36
CA ALA A 499 -25.35 -2.46 -0.18
C ALA A 499 -24.22 -3.51 -0.05
N SER A 500 -23.22 -3.51 -0.94
CA SER A 500 -22.10 -4.45 -0.85
C SER A 500 -21.31 -4.25 0.45
N LYS A 501 -20.93 -5.36 1.10
CA LYS A 501 -20.01 -5.35 2.27
C LYS A 501 -18.62 -4.75 1.93
N ASP A 502 -18.30 -4.67 0.65
CA ASP A 502 -17.04 -4.09 0.17
C ASP A 502 -17.09 -2.56 0.13
N ARG A 503 -18.28 -1.98 0.27
CA ARG A 503 -18.47 -0.54 0.40
C ARG A 503 -18.47 -0.13 1.87
N PRO A 504 -17.87 1.03 2.20
CA PRO A 504 -17.94 1.57 3.55
C PRO A 504 -19.41 1.88 3.90
N PRO A 505 -19.95 1.40 5.03
CA PRO A 505 -21.32 1.67 5.41
C PRO A 505 -21.61 3.17 5.46
N GLY A 506 -22.67 3.60 4.78
CA GLY A 506 -23.08 5.01 4.73
C GLY A 506 -22.36 5.88 3.71
N LEU A 507 -21.43 5.32 2.92
CA LEU A 507 -20.74 6.04 1.84
C LEU A 507 -21.33 5.66 0.47
N GLY A 508 -21.70 6.67 -0.33
CA GLY A 508 -22.24 6.51 -1.68
C GLY A 508 -21.16 6.21 -2.73
N SER A 509 -21.32 6.76 -3.94
CA SER A 509 -20.30 6.73 -4.99
C SER A 509 -19.28 7.86 -4.88
N ASP A 510 -19.61 8.94 -4.16
CA ASP A 510 -18.76 10.13 -4.09
C ASP A 510 -17.84 10.16 -2.86
N PRO A 511 -16.61 10.69 -3.01
CA PRO A 511 -15.64 10.81 -1.92
C PRO A 511 -15.92 12.04 -1.04
N ILE A 512 -17.11 12.07 -0.42
CA ILE A 512 -17.59 13.09 0.52
C ILE A 512 -17.52 12.55 1.95
N GLU A 513 -17.01 13.35 2.88
CA GLU A 513 -16.89 12.95 4.28
C GLU A 513 -18.27 12.76 4.91
N PRO A 514 -18.59 11.57 5.46
CA PRO A 514 -19.82 11.38 6.19
C PRO A 514 -19.88 12.24 7.46
N LYS A 515 -21.08 12.71 7.80
CA LYS A 515 -21.28 13.47 9.05
C LYS A 515 -20.92 12.58 10.24
N GLY A 516 -20.02 13.06 11.10
CA GLY A 516 -19.57 12.33 12.29
C GLY A 516 -18.55 11.22 12.01
N TRP A 517 -17.86 11.23 10.87
CA TRP A 517 -16.85 10.21 10.50
C TRP A 517 -15.87 9.90 11.65
N THR A 518 -15.41 10.93 12.37
CA THR A 518 -14.49 10.80 13.51
C THR A 518 -14.95 9.79 14.57
N ASP A 519 -16.25 9.66 14.77
CA ASP A 519 -16.86 8.86 15.83
C ASP A 519 -17.47 7.55 15.29
N MET A 520 -17.40 7.33 13.98
CA MET A 520 -17.88 6.10 13.35
C MET A 520 -17.00 4.89 13.72
N PHE A 521 -17.62 3.71 13.65
CA PHE A 521 -16.94 2.42 13.86
C PHE A 521 -16.29 2.26 15.25
N CYS A 522 -16.79 2.97 16.28
CA CYS A 522 -16.35 2.85 17.67
C CYS A 522 -17.37 2.07 18.51
N GLU A 523 -17.53 0.78 18.22
CA GLU A 523 -18.43 -0.11 18.97
C GLU A 523 -17.73 -0.76 20.17
N VAL A 524 -16.41 -0.94 20.07
CA VAL A 524 -15.52 -1.48 21.10
C VAL A 524 -14.29 -0.58 21.19
N ASN A 525 -13.95 -0.16 22.41
CA ASN A 525 -12.67 0.47 22.71
C ASN A 525 -11.63 -0.64 22.99
N ASP A 526 -10.73 -0.86 22.05
CA ASP A 526 -9.70 -1.90 22.08
C ASP A 526 -8.31 -1.26 22.07
N THR A 527 -7.69 -1.23 23.25
CA THR A 527 -6.39 -0.58 23.47
C THR A 527 -5.24 -1.56 23.55
N ARG A 528 -5.49 -2.86 23.43
CA ARG A 528 -4.51 -3.93 23.71
C ARG A 528 -3.22 -3.76 22.92
N LEU A 529 -3.32 -3.62 21.59
CA LEU A 529 -2.15 -3.43 20.74
C LEU A 529 -1.46 -2.08 20.98
N ARG A 530 -2.20 -1.00 21.28
CA ARG A 530 -1.62 0.29 21.67
C ARG A 530 -0.76 0.15 22.92
N ASP A 531 -1.31 -0.52 23.94
CA ASP A 531 -0.69 -0.64 25.25
C ASP A 531 0.52 -1.60 25.20
N ALA A 532 0.44 -2.67 24.39
CA ALA A 532 1.59 -3.53 24.07
C ALA A 532 2.70 -2.77 23.33
N THR A 533 2.39 -2.09 22.23
CA THR A 533 3.40 -1.35 21.44
C THR A 533 4.01 -0.18 22.20
N ARG A 534 3.26 0.45 23.11
CA ARG A 534 3.82 1.47 24.02
C ARG A 534 4.88 0.86 24.92
N ARG A 535 4.58 -0.25 25.60
CA ARG A 535 5.57 -0.95 26.42
C ARG A 535 6.79 -1.37 25.61
N TRP A 536 6.58 -1.96 24.43
CA TRP A 536 7.65 -2.52 23.60
C TRP A 536 8.60 -1.48 23.01
N PHE A 537 8.10 -0.32 22.61
CA PHE A 537 8.86 0.61 21.77
C PHE A 537 9.03 2.02 22.38
N THR A 538 8.38 2.33 23.49
CA THR A 538 8.50 3.66 24.13
C THR A 538 9.00 3.58 25.57
N GLU A 539 8.70 2.50 26.28
CA GLU A 539 9.18 2.26 27.63
C GLU A 539 10.37 1.29 27.53
N GLY A 540 11.60 1.84 27.57
CA GLY A 540 12.78 0.99 27.79
C GLY A 540 12.63 0.19 29.10
N PRO A 541 13.40 -0.89 29.32
CA PRO A 541 13.26 -1.73 30.52
C PRO A 541 13.13 -0.87 31.78
N GLU A 542 11.99 -0.99 32.46
CA GLU A 542 11.66 -0.17 33.60
C GLU A 542 12.78 -0.22 34.64
N ARG A 543 13.41 0.95 34.87
CA ARG A 543 13.81 1.30 36.23
C ARG A 543 12.52 1.55 37.00
N THR A 544 12.14 0.56 37.79
CA THR A 544 10.99 0.54 38.69
C THR A 544 10.70 1.90 39.33
N GLY A 545 9.48 2.40 39.11
CA GLY A 545 8.84 3.39 39.98
C GLY A 545 8.90 4.85 39.52
N LYS A 546 7.96 5.27 38.66
CA LYS A 546 7.31 6.59 38.74
C LYS A 546 6.03 6.64 37.88
N LYS A 547 4.89 6.94 38.52
CA LYS A 547 3.55 7.03 37.90
C LYS A 547 3.50 8.00 36.69
N PRO A 548 2.68 7.72 35.66
CA PRO A 548 2.64 8.51 34.43
C PRO A 548 1.99 9.89 34.64
N ARG A 549 2.56 10.90 33.99
CA ARG A 549 2.18 12.32 34.10
C ARG A 549 1.04 12.65 33.10
N LYS A 550 -0.14 13.03 33.62
CA LYS A 550 -1.31 13.45 32.84
C LYS A 550 -0.99 14.64 31.89
N THR A 551 -1.43 14.54 30.63
CA THR A 551 -1.40 15.63 29.63
C THR A 551 -2.39 16.76 29.99
N LYS A 552 -1.91 18.00 30.17
CA LYS A 552 -2.75 19.16 30.56
C LYS A 552 -3.50 19.79 29.37
N ALA A 553 -4.76 20.17 29.61
CA ALA A 553 -5.65 20.87 28.68
C ALA A 553 -5.21 22.32 28.34
N ALA A 554 -5.75 22.88 27.25
CA ALA A 554 -5.45 24.23 26.75
C ALA A 554 -5.84 25.33 27.77
N LYS A 555 -4.95 26.31 27.98
CA LYS A 555 -5.13 27.40 28.96
C LYS A 555 -5.77 28.64 28.33
N ASP A 556 -6.64 29.32 29.09
CA ASP A 556 -7.29 30.60 28.75
C ASP A 556 -6.28 31.67 28.27
N PRO A 557 -6.44 32.25 27.06
CA PRO A 557 -5.59 33.32 26.54
C PRO A 557 -5.47 34.57 27.42
N ASN A 558 -6.47 34.87 28.25
CA ASN A 558 -6.55 36.08 29.07
C ASN A 558 -5.94 35.92 30.47
N LYS A 559 -5.56 34.70 30.88
CA LYS A 559 -4.94 34.46 32.18
C LYS A 559 -3.51 35.03 32.21
N PRO A 560 -3.13 35.85 33.21
CA PRO A 560 -1.77 36.34 33.34
C PRO A 560 -0.74 35.18 33.32
N LYS A 561 0.29 35.31 32.49
CA LYS A 561 1.38 34.33 32.38
C LYS A 561 2.24 34.35 33.65
N ARG A 562 2.69 33.17 34.10
CA ARG A 562 3.53 33.02 35.31
C ARG A 562 4.81 33.87 35.18
N PRO A 563 5.27 34.50 36.27
CA PRO A 563 6.46 35.33 36.25
C PRO A 563 7.73 34.45 36.09
N PRO A 564 8.78 34.95 35.44
CA PRO A 564 10.05 34.23 35.31
C PRO A 564 10.76 34.10 36.67
N SER A 565 11.43 32.97 36.91
CA SER A 565 12.30 32.79 38.09
C SER A 565 13.61 33.57 37.93
N ALA A 566 14.37 33.74 39.02
CA ALA A 566 15.66 34.46 39.01
C ALA A 566 16.62 33.95 37.93
N PHE A 567 16.68 32.62 37.75
CA PHE A 567 17.49 32.01 36.68
C PHE A 567 17.01 32.39 35.27
N PHE A 568 15.71 32.47 35.02
CA PHE A 568 15.19 32.88 33.71
C PHE A 568 15.40 34.37 33.43
N VAL A 569 15.37 35.21 34.46
CA VAL A 569 15.74 36.63 34.35
C VAL A 569 17.21 36.78 33.99
N PHE A 570 18.09 36.01 34.61
CA PHE A 570 19.51 35.91 34.24
C PHE A 570 19.70 35.37 32.81
N MET A 571 18.99 34.30 32.45
CA MET A 571 19.13 33.65 31.15
C MET A 571 18.78 34.59 29.99
N GLU A 572 17.83 35.52 30.18
CA GLU A 572 17.50 36.51 29.15
C GLU A 572 18.67 37.45 28.86
N GLU A 573 19.38 37.90 29.89
CA GLU A 573 20.57 38.75 29.77
C GLU A 573 21.79 37.96 29.26
N PHE A 574 21.97 36.73 29.78
CA PHE A 574 23.00 35.82 29.32
C PHE A 574 22.84 35.48 27.83
N ARG A 575 21.61 35.27 27.34
CA ARG A 575 21.34 35.01 25.92
C ARG A 575 21.80 36.17 25.02
N LYS A 576 21.64 37.42 25.46
CA LYS A 576 22.07 38.59 24.69
C LYS A 576 23.60 38.63 24.60
N SER A 577 24.29 38.56 25.73
CA SER A 577 25.76 38.55 25.78
C SER A 577 26.38 37.32 25.11
N PHE A 578 25.74 36.16 25.22
CA PHE A 578 26.21 34.93 24.58
C PHE A 578 26.04 34.97 23.06
N LYS A 579 24.95 35.56 22.55
CA LYS A 579 24.72 35.74 21.11
C LYS A 579 25.67 36.75 20.49
N GLU A 580 26.01 37.82 21.20
CA GLU A 580 27.04 38.79 20.78
C GLU A 580 28.43 38.13 20.68
N LYS A 581 28.78 37.27 21.63
CA LYS A 581 30.05 36.54 21.64
C LYS A 581 30.09 35.33 20.70
N ASN A 582 28.91 34.82 20.29
CA ASN A 582 28.78 33.63 19.45
C ASN A 582 27.74 33.84 18.33
N PRO A 583 27.99 34.78 17.38
CA PRO A 583 27.00 35.17 16.37
C PRO A 583 26.60 34.03 15.41
N ASN A 584 27.44 33.00 15.25
CA ASN A 584 27.19 31.85 14.38
C ASN A 584 26.47 30.67 15.08
N ASN A 585 26.25 30.74 16.40
CA ASN A 585 25.62 29.64 17.14
C ASN A 585 24.09 29.71 17.03
N LYS A 586 23.48 28.72 16.36
CA LYS A 586 22.02 28.55 16.23
C LYS A 586 21.43 27.54 17.23
N SER A 587 22.25 26.89 18.06
CA SER A 587 21.84 25.81 18.95
C SER A 587 21.36 26.31 20.32
N VAL A 588 20.06 26.18 20.58
CA VAL A 588 19.44 26.58 21.86
C VAL A 588 19.92 25.70 23.03
N SER A 589 20.27 24.43 22.78
CA SER A 589 20.76 23.51 23.82
C SER A 589 22.13 23.91 24.36
N VAL A 590 23.02 24.39 23.48
CA VAL A 590 24.36 24.86 23.86
C VAL A 590 24.28 26.11 24.74
N VAL A 591 23.41 27.06 24.36
CA VAL A 591 23.18 28.28 25.16
C VAL A 591 22.60 27.94 26.53
N GLY A 592 21.68 26.97 26.59
CA GLY A 592 21.07 26.50 27.84
C GLY A 592 22.08 25.87 28.79
N LYS A 593 22.98 25.01 28.28
CA LYS A 593 24.04 24.38 29.07
C LYS A 593 25.01 25.42 29.63
N ALA A 594 25.53 26.32 28.78
CA ALA A 594 26.42 27.39 29.20
C ALA A 594 25.80 28.34 30.24
N ALA A 595 24.51 28.66 30.09
CA ALA A 595 23.79 29.47 31.08
C ALA A 595 23.65 28.73 32.43
N GLY A 596 23.37 27.42 32.41
CA GLY A 596 23.28 26.60 33.62
C GLY A 596 24.61 26.54 34.38
N ASP A 597 25.71 26.31 33.65
CA ASP A 597 27.05 26.23 34.24
C ASP A 597 27.46 27.59 34.82
N LYS A 598 27.21 28.69 34.10
CA LYS A 598 27.48 30.05 34.59
C LYS A 598 26.65 30.41 35.83
N TRP A 599 25.37 30.02 35.87
CA TRP A 599 24.52 30.28 37.02
C TRP A 599 24.98 29.52 38.26
N LYS A 600 25.45 28.27 38.10
CA LYS A 600 26.03 27.49 39.20
C LYS A 600 27.30 28.13 39.74
N SER A 601 28.15 28.68 38.87
CA SER A 601 29.41 29.33 39.26
C SER A 601 29.27 30.73 39.85
N MET A 602 28.07 31.34 39.83
CA MET A 602 27.86 32.69 40.39
C MET A 602 27.65 32.63 41.91
N SER A 603 28.26 33.58 42.61
CA SER A 603 28.05 33.82 44.04
C SER A 603 26.63 34.31 44.33
N GLU A 604 26.21 34.23 45.60
CA GLU A 604 24.92 34.77 46.03
C GLU A 604 24.80 36.28 45.79
N ALA A 605 25.90 37.02 45.94
CA ALA A 605 25.96 38.46 45.66
C ALA A 605 25.71 38.75 44.17
N GLU A 606 26.24 37.93 43.27
CA GLU A 606 26.01 38.05 41.82
C GLU A 606 24.61 37.60 41.40
N LYS A 607 23.99 36.70 42.17
CA LYS A 607 22.59 36.24 41.96
C LYS A 607 21.56 37.23 42.53
N ALA A 608 21.91 38.00 43.56
CA ALA A 608 21.04 38.95 44.25
C ALA A 608 20.24 39.90 43.32
N PRO A 609 20.82 40.55 42.29
CA PRO A 609 20.04 41.42 41.40
C PRO A 609 18.96 40.66 40.62
N TYR A 610 19.23 39.41 40.23
CA TYR A 610 18.27 38.56 39.52
C TYR A 610 17.15 38.05 40.42
N VAL A 611 17.48 37.74 41.68
CA VAL A 611 16.51 37.37 42.71
C VAL A 611 15.59 38.56 43.02
N ALA A 612 16.14 39.75 43.22
CA ALA A 612 15.36 40.97 43.45
C ALA A 612 14.44 41.32 42.27
N LYS A 613 14.91 41.12 41.03
CA LYS A 613 14.11 41.36 39.81
C LYS A 613 13.01 40.31 39.63
N ALA A 614 13.28 39.04 39.93
CA ALA A 614 12.24 38.00 39.96
C ALA A 614 11.19 38.25 41.05
N ALA A 615 11.60 38.75 42.22
CA ALA A 615 10.67 39.16 43.28
C ALA A 615 9.75 40.30 42.82
N LYS A 616 10.27 41.30 42.09
CA LYS A 616 9.44 42.36 41.47
C LYS A 616 8.46 41.79 40.44
N PHE A 617 8.87 40.86 39.59
CA PHE A 617 7.94 40.22 38.65
C PHE A 617 6.88 39.37 39.37
N LYS A 618 7.22 38.73 40.49
CA LYS A 618 6.25 38.01 41.33
C LYS A 618 5.21 38.98 41.91
N THR A 619 5.61 40.16 42.41
CA THR A 619 4.66 41.15 42.96
C THR A 619 3.80 41.82 41.88
N GLU A 620 4.33 42.06 40.69
CA GLU A 620 3.51 42.53 39.56
C GLU A 620 2.52 41.47 39.07
N TYR A 621 2.95 40.20 39.04
CA TYR A 621 2.09 39.08 38.69
C TYR A 621 0.94 38.90 39.68
N THR A 622 1.20 38.97 40.98
CA THR A 622 0.14 38.86 42.00
C THR A 622 -0.87 40.01 41.89
N LYS A 623 -0.42 41.25 41.60
CA LYS A 623 -1.31 42.38 41.30
C LYS A 623 -2.17 42.15 40.05
N LYS A 624 -1.58 41.66 38.95
CA LYS A 624 -2.29 41.35 37.70
C LYS A 624 -3.26 40.17 37.85
N LEU A 625 -2.88 39.15 38.60
CA LEU A 625 -3.73 38.00 38.90
C LEU A 625 -4.91 38.39 39.79
N ALA A 626 -4.69 39.23 40.80
CA ALA A 626 -5.77 39.77 41.63
C ALA A 626 -6.76 40.63 40.80
N ALA A 627 -6.26 41.46 39.88
CA ALA A 627 -7.11 42.24 38.97
C ALA A 627 -7.88 41.35 37.97
N TYR A 628 -7.26 40.29 37.44
CA TYR A 628 -7.91 39.30 36.57
C TYR A 628 -9.02 38.55 37.32
N ASN A 629 -8.75 38.09 38.55
CA ASN A 629 -9.73 37.40 39.39
C ASN A 629 -10.91 38.32 39.74
N LYS A 630 -10.67 39.61 39.98
CA LYS A 630 -11.71 40.63 40.23
C LYS A 630 -12.58 40.91 38.99
N ASN A 631 -12.05 40.70 37.78
CA ASN A 631 -12.81 40.83 36.53
C ASN A 631 -13.54 39.54 36.13
N GLN A 632 -13.19 38.38 36.71
CA GLN A 632 -13.89 37.11 36.47
C GLN A 632 -15.15 36.90 37.34
N SER A 633 -15.36 37.70 38.39
CA SER A 633 -16.55 37.63 39.27
C SER A 633 -17.85 38.20 38.65
N GLY A 634 -18.02 38.10 37.33
CA GLY A 634 -19.25 38.40 36.58
C GLY A 634 -19.86 37.20 35.85
N GLY A 635 -19.27 36.00 35.94
CA GLY A 635 -19.83 34.79 35.34
C GLY A 635 -19.20 33.56 35.98
N GLY A 636 -19.92 32.93 36.92
CA GLY A 636 -19.41 31.84 37.73
C GLY A 636 -19.13 30.57 36.94
N SER A 637 -18.00 29.92 37.24
CA SER A 637 -17.97 28.77 38.15
C SER A 637 -16.55 28.57 38.69
N HIS A 638 -16.45 28.40 40.01
CA HIS A 638 -15.23 28.14 40.75
C HIS A 638 -14.78 26.69 40.53
N ASP A 639 -13.49 26.48 40.26
CA ASP A 639 -12.76 25.33 40.81
C ASP A 639 -11.46 25.88 41.41
N ALA A 640 -11.38 25.81 42.73
CA ALA A 640 -10.22 26.18 43.50
C ALA A 640 -9.37 24.92 43.72
N ASP A 641 -8.23 24.85 43.03
CA ASP A 641 -7.15 23.94 43.41
C ASP A 641 -6.07 24.78 44.10
N GLU A 642 -6.03 24.70 45.42
CA GLU A 642 -4.83 25.01 46.20
C GLU A 642 -3.76 23.96 45.88
N GLU A 643 -2.69 24.34 45.18
CA GLU A 643 -1.48 23.51 45.07
C GLU A 643 -0.41 24.09 46.00
N ASP A 644 -0.26 23.36 47.11
CA ASP A 644 0.78 23.28 48.12
C ASP A 644 2.19 23.78 47.71
N GLU A 645 2.75 24.68 48.53
CA GLU A 645 4.16 25.05 48.50
C GLU A 645 4.99 23.94 49.16
N SER A 646 5.86 23.26 48.41
CA SER A 646 6.96 22.51 49.00
C SER A 646 8.30 22.94 48.39
N ASP A 647 9.01 23.76 49.16
CA ASP A 647 10.44 23.95 49.08
C ASP A 647 11.14 22.61 49.41
N LYS A 648 11.81 22.02 48.42
CA LYS A 648 12.91 21.07 48.67
C LYS A 648 13.85 21.01 47.47
N SER A 649 14.82 21.93 47.47
CA SER A 649 16.10 21.77 46.80
C SER A 649 17.17 21.90 47.87
N SER A 650 17.32 20.86 48.69
CA SER A 650 18.52 20.66 49.51
C SER A 650 19.50 19.86 48.67
N SER A 651 20.67 20.45 48.46
CA SER A 651 21.90 19.85 47.97
C SER A 651 22.44 18.83 48.97
N GLU A 652 22.69 17.60 48.52
CA GLU A 652 23.73 16.75 49.08
C GLU A 652 24.53 16.18 47.90
N VAL A 653 25.73 16.74 47.73
CA VAL A 653 26.82 16.16 46.97
C VAL A 653 27.71 15.55 48.05
N ASN A 654 27.89 14.23 48.02
CA ASN A 654 28.97 13.59 48.75
C ASN A 654 30.24 13.79 47.91
N ASP A 655 31.13 14.63 48.40
CA ASP A 655 32.57 14.51 48.14
C ASP A 655 33.11 13.49 49.15
N ASP A 656 33.97 12.58 48.70
CA ASP A 656 35.17 12.13 49.42
C ASP A 656 36.04 11.28 48.48
N ASP A 657 37.19 11.86 48.16
CA ASP A 657 38.54 11.31 48.09
C ASP A 657 39.04 10.44 46.90
N GLU A 658 39.94 11.08 46.13
CA GLU A 658 41.12 10.48 45.51
C GLU A 658 42.16 10.13 46.60
N GLU A 659 42.64 8.88 46.65
CA GLU A 659 44.05 8.41 46.74
C GLU A 659 43.98 6.90 46.39
N GLY A 660 44.77 6.26 45.53
CA GLY A 660 46.22 6.32 45.37
C GLY A 660 46.84 4.99 45.82
N SER A 661 46.92 3.98 44.94
CA SER A 661 47.83 2.79 44.91
C SER A 661 47.17 1.75 43.98
N GLY A 662 47.81 1.10 43.02
CA GLY A 662 49.16 0.54 42.98
C GLY A 662 49.04 -0.99 43.01
N GLU A 663 49.70 -1.68 42.08
CA GLU A 663 49.90 -3.16 41.94
C GLU A 663 48.85 -3.86 41.04
N GLU A 664 49.20 -4.33 39.82
CA GLU A 664 49.89 -5.61 39.47
C GLU A 664 48.98 -6.82 39.86
N GLU A 665 48.58 -7.78 39.01
CA GLU A 665 49.24 -8.69 38.05
C GLU A 665 48.18 -9.19 37.01
N GLU A 666 48.48 -9.53 35.75
CA GLU A 666 48.80 -10.90 35.22
C GLU A 666 47.97 -12.02 35.91
N ASP A 667 47.37 -13.04 35.29
CA ASP A 667 47.40 -13.65 33.97
C ASP A 667 46.24 -14.69 33.89
N ASP A 668 46.06 -15.25 32.70
CA ASP A 668 45.55 -16.61 32.39
C ASP A 668 44.05 -16.95 32.18
N GLU A 669 43.86 -17.47 30.96
CA GLU A 669 42.84 -18.32 30.31
C GLU A 669 41.56 -17.71 29.68
#